data_AF-A0A451AGR7-F1
#
_entry.id   AF-A0A451AGR7-F1
#
_cell.length_a   1.000
_cell.length_b   1.000
_cell.length_c   1.000
_cell.angle_alpha   90.00
_cell.angle_beta   90.00
_cell.angle_gamma   90.00
#
_symmetry.space_group_name_H-M   'P 1'
#
loop_
_entity.id
_entity.type
_entity.pdbx_description
1 polymer ?
#
loop_
_entity_poly.entity_id
_entity_poly.type
_entity_poly.pdbx_seq_one_letter_code
_entity_poly.pdbx_strand_id
1 'polypeptide(L)'
;MKVAPRKPQSGAASILVLGIIVLVWVGIFLGRPGRGLPPPLRYAEQTALALAEAKQALIGWAVSHPNAPGSLPWPDRNADDNYDGDSDCASLWSGATFNPAFLLGRLPWRGRTNPCERVHGGLGVDIRDGAGERLWYGVSRNLIRRYQSPAGYPPINAELANSAPFPWFTVRDAGNNLISDRVAVVLLAPGVALNGQDRSGVAPNAKNYLDIHGQTGIDNADSDNCFDDNAGCGGVDGEEFVLAEASGAFNDRLVFITIDELVAKVERRVLNEADKVLDGYRKTMGIYPWMSPFAYPPAMVSGSVTGNGDTALDPVDANGDFIAAGVRPGQVIRNVTDGSKGIIATVSSRDRLSLTAEGLRQGDDNRFSINRMDDPDDNDRYEILVDTSGVATDDSLGNRLEDTARAVDFATLGIRPGDVVENVSDGTHGVVVGIPDSKSLSLRRLASDGNMAFDPGDSYEIPRFNGVPGMREGALPLHGVGERFRTGFTVAWNISGGTFEITPSTNNSEYLRALREALGCSGLDDLATPGAGSSDCNPNLPSVTAPWSDGSCSWRAMDSVRCQGRADWRWRLAGTVTGNHASSATGFKDHDADFHSMGVDEGDIVLDVTDGSRGVISSVADQELEAIRLDGGTRNDFRVGDQYRIRVATSILPEKSANCADISHGGHTITCGPLTLVDTDRNFRQLGVRPDDTIENRTKGWWGIIRESSASGDTGSVLRVASMGGSANDFSHGDRYIIRTGFVDKRRHAFALAFHGSATVHENTGQRAVRTRIGAPLATQNEIRIQDWDATGQRIVVDAAIRTGPAVATDTWFDVSGIQLDLAPDDFPDWFFDNDWHKFIYMAASPAYLPGGNDDCALSGNCLTLKTVGLGGTTVRADVEALLISAGTRTDGANCPQIRPAANPNRYFEGENAPATDDATFERRHERRSDACFRDQVKVVAP
;
A
#
# COMPACT_ATOMS: atom_id res chain seq x y z
N MET A 1 3.48 36.10 61.41
CA MET A 1 2.02 35.87 61.37
C MET A 1 1.78 34.48 60.78
N LYS A 2 1.29 33.51 61.58
CA LYS A 2 0.97 32.17 61.10
C LYS A 2 -0.54 32.10 60.85
N VAL A 3 -0.94 32.02 59.58
CA VAL A 3 -2.30 31.66 59.15
C VAL A 3 -2.24 30.21 58.69
N ALA A 4 -3.04 29.35 59.31
CA ALA A 4 -3.11 27.93 58.99
C ALA A 4 -3.95 27.68 57.73
N PRO A 5 -3.59 26.70 56.87
CA PRO A 5 -4.36 26.35 55.69
C PRO A 5 -5.61 25.52 56.04
N ARG A 6 -6.74 25.84 55.41
CA ARG A 6 -7.98 25.04 55.43
C ARG A 6 -7.76 23.76 54.61
N LYS A 7 -8.07 22.60 55.20
CA LYS A 7 -8.11 21.31 54.50
C LYS A 7 -9.30 21.26 53.52
N PRO A 8 -9.13 20.71 52.30
CA PRO A 8 -10.25 20.36 51.44
C PRO A 8 -11.01 19.16 52.03
N GLN A 9 -12.33 19.30 52.18
CA GLN A 9 -13.22 18.20 52.55
C GLN A 9 -13.42 17.30 51.33
N SER A 10 -13.20 16.01 51.51
CA SER A 10 -13.30 14.96 50.51
C SER A 10 -14.76 14.72 50.07
N GLY A 11 -15.05 14.98 48.79
CA GLY A 11 -16.33 14.64 48.13
C GLY A 11 -16.67 13.14 48.08
N ALA A 12 -15.76 12.27 48.55
CA ALA A 12 -16.01 10.83 48.67
C ALA A 12 -17.12 10.49 49.69
N ALA A 13 -17.27 11.27 50.76
CA ALA A 13 -18.33 11.03 51.76
C ALA A 13 -19.74 11.30 51.19
N SER A 14 -19.87 12.30 50.32
CA SER A 14 -21.14 12.64 49.66
C SER A 14 -21.57 11.57 48.66
N ILE A 15 -20.63 10.97 47.92
CA ILE A 15 -20.90 9.88 46.96
C ILE A 15 -21.28 8.59 47.71
N LEU A 16 -20.64 8.30 48.84
CA LEU A 16 -20.93 7.12 49.65
C LEU A 16 -22.32 7.22 50.33
N VAL A 17 -22.67 8.41 50.82
CA VAL A 17 -24.02 8.68 51.36
C VAL A 17 -25.08 8.66 50.25
N LEU A 18 -24.80 9.16 49.04
CA LEU A 18 -25.69 9.03 47.88
C LEU A 18 -25.85 7.56 47.46
N GLY A 19 -24.76 6.78 47.45
CA GLY A 19 -24.79 5.35 47.18
C GLY A 19 -25.63 4.59 48.21
N ILE A 20 -25.49 4.91 49.49
CA ILE A 20 -26.29 4.31 50.57
C ILE A 20 -27.76 4.75 50.46
N ILE A 21 -28.04 6.01 50.13
CA ILE A 21 -29.42 6.49 49.92
C ILE A 21 -30.05 5.79 48.71
N VAL A 22 -29.34 5.63 47.59
CA VAL A 22 -29.81 4.88 46.42
C VAL A 22 -30.04 3.41 46.77
N LEU A 23 -29.15 2.76 47.52
CA LEU A 23 -29.31 1.38 47.98
C LEU A 23 -30.47 1.22 48.97
N VAL A 24 -30.71 2.19 49.84
CA VAL A 24 -31.85 2.21 50.77
C VAL A 24 -33.16 2.49 50.02
N TRP A 25 -33.15 3.35 48.98
CA TRP A 25 -34.32 3.56 48.11
C TRP A 25 -34.64 2.32 47.27
N VAL A 26 -33.63 1.65 46.72
CA VAL A 26 -33.78 0.35 46.03
C VAL A 26 -34.29 -0.70 47.02
N GLY A 27 -33.80 -0.72 48.27
CA GLY A 27 -34.28 -1.61 49.34
C GLY A 27 -35.72 -1.35 49.79
N ILE A 28 -36.16 -0.09 49.82
CA ILE A 28 -37.56 0.29 50.15
C ILE A 28 -38.50 0.01 48.97
N PHE A 29 -38.00 0.12 47.73
CA PHE A 29 -38.77 -0.22 46.52
C PHE A 29 -38.91 -1.74 46.33
N LEU A 30 -37.89 -2.52 46.70
CA LEU A 30 -37.91 -3.99 46.70
C LEU A 30 -38.51 -4.61 47.99
N GLY A 31 -38.72 -3.81 49.04
CA GLY A 31 -39.14 -4.25 50.37
C GLY A 31 -40.64 -4.14 50.68
N ARG A 32 -41.52 -3.87 49.69
CA ARG A 32 -42.98 -3.94 49.89
C ARG A 32 -43.50 -5.33 49.57
N PRO A 33 -44.03 -6.10 50.55
CA PRO A 33 -44.77 -7.31 50.24
C PRO A 33 -46.15 -6.96 49.66
N GLY A 34 -46.39 -7.41 48.43
CA GLY A 34 -47.73 -7.80 47.96
C GLY A 34 -48.68 -6.71 47.47
N ARG A 35 -48.43 -6.16 46.27
CA ARG A 35 -49.46 -6.26 45.22
C ARG A 35 -48.78 -6.97 44.04
N GLY A 36 -48.89 -8.29 44.01
CA GLY A 36 -48.48 -9.04 42.82
C GLY A 36 -49.20 -8.45 41.62
N LEU A 37 -48.46 -8.15 40.56
CA LEU A 37 -49.07 -7.91 39.26
C LEU A 37 -50.01 -9.09 38.97
N PRO A 38 -51.21 -8.85 38.40
CA PRO A 38 -52.05 -9.92 37.90
C PRO A 38 -51.20 -10.87 37.04
N PRO A 39 -51.41 -12.20 37.10
CA PRO A 39 -50.60 -13.18 36.36
C PRO A 39 -50.32 -12.82 34.89
N PRO A 40 -51.28 -12.25 34.10
CA PRO A 40 -51.03 -11.82 32.72
C PRO A 40 -49.97 -10.72 32.58
N LEU A 41 -49.95 -9.75 33.51
CA LEU A 41 -48.97 -8.65 33.51
C LEU A 41 -47.57 -9.14 33.89
N ARG A 42 -47.48 -10.12 34.80
CA ARG A 42 -46.21 -10.74 35.19
C ARG A 42 -45.61 -11.58 34.05
N TYR A 43 -46.43 -12.35 33.34
CA TYR A 43 -45.98 -13.10 32.17
C TYR A 43 -45.51 -12.18 31.05
N ALA A 44 -46.25 -11.09 30.76
CA ALA A 44 -45.84 -10.12 29.76
C ALA A 44 -44.50 -9.45 30.09
N GLU A 45 -44.26 -9.09 31.35
CA GLU A 45 -42.97 -8.52 31.80
C GLU A 45 -41.82 -9.52 31.64
N GLN A 46 -42.01 -10.78 32.04
CA GLN A 46 -41.02 -11.85 31.87
C GLN A 46 -40.72 -12.14 30.40
N THR A 47 -41.76 -12.20 29.56
CA THR A 47 -41.61 -12.36 28.11
C THR A 47 -40.82 -11.20 27.49
N ALA A 48 -41.10 -9.95 27.89
CA ALA A 48 -40.37 -8.79 27.38
C ALA A 48 -38.88 -8.82 27.76
N LEU A 49 -38.56 -9.23 29.00
CA LEU A 49 -37.17 -9.42 29.44
C LEU A 49 -36.48 -10.55 28.68
N ALA A 50 -37.15 -11.69 28.51
CA ALA A 50 -36.64 -12.83 27.76
C ALA A 50 -36.32 -12.46 26.30
N LEU A 51 -37.25 -11.79 25.61
CA LEU A 51 -37.04 -11.31 24.24
C LEU A 51 -35.88 -10.29 24.15
N ALA A 52 -35.76 -9.39 25.12
CA ALA A 52 -34.67 -8.43 25.16
C ALA A 52 -33.30 -9.10 25.39
N GLU A 53 -33.23 -10.06 26.32
CA GLU A 53 -32.03 -10.84 26.60
C GLU A 53 -31.61 -11.67 25.37
N ALA A 54 -32.56 -12.33 24.72
CA ALA A 54 -32.30 -13.12 23.51
C ALA A 54 -31.80 -12.25 22.36
N LYS A 55 -32.40 -11.07 22.16
CA LYS A 55 -31.94 -10.10 21.18
C LYS A 55 -30.48 -9.69 21.42
N GLN A 56 -30.11 -9.38 22.68
CA GLN A 56 -28.73 -8.99 23.00
C GLN A 56 -27.75 -10.17 22.86
N ALA A 57 -28.13 -11.36 23.32
CA ALA A 57 -27.30 -12.56 23.20
C ALA A 57 -27.00 -12.88 21.73
N LEU A 58 -28.01 -12.80 20.87
CA LEU A 58 -27.87 -13.07 19.44
C LEU A 58 -27.02 -12.02 18.71
N ILE A 59 -27.21 -10.73 19.00
CA ILE A 59 -26.33 -9.67 18.46
C ILE A 59 -24.89 -9.89 18.91
N GLY A 60 -24.68 -10.19 20.20
CA GLY A 60 -23.36 -10.46 20.76
C GLY A 60 -22.70 -11.66 20.09
N TRP A 61 -23.45 -12.74 19.88
CA TRP A 61 -23.02 -13.93 19.17
C TRP A 61 -22.60 -13.60 17.73
N ALA A 62 -23.43 -12.88 16.98
CA ALA A 62 -23.15 -12.52 15.59
C ALA A 62 -21.90 -11.63 15.44
N VAL A 63 -21.78 -10.58 16.27
CA VAL A 63 -20.65 -9.64 16.22
C VAL A 63 -19.33 -10.28 16.68
N SER A 64 -19.41 -11.27 17.57
CA SER A 64 -18.22 -11.99 18.08
C SER A 64 -17.78 -13.14 17.19
N HIS A 65 -18.57 -13.52 16.17
CA HIS A 65 -18.27 -14.62 15.27
C HIS A 65 -16.84 -14.50 14.68
N PRO A 66 -15.99 -15.53 14.81
CA PRO A 66 -14.54 -15.41 14.61
C PRO A 66 -14.15 -15.18 13.15
N ASN A 67 -14.90 -15.77 12.21
CA ASN A 67 -14.53 -15.83 10.79
C ASN A 67 -15.53 -15.11 9.86
N ALA A 68 -16.63 -14.60 10.42
CA ALA A 68 -17.70 -13.95 9.66
C ALA A 68 -18.58 -13.10 10.60
N PRO A 69 -18.05 -11.99 11.13
CA PRO A 69 -18.82 -11.10 11.99
C PRO A 69 -20.15 -10.68 11.32
N GLY A 70 -21.25 -10.87 12.05
CA GLY A 70 -22.61 -10.61 11.56
C GLY A 70 -23.35 -11.84 11.04
N SER A 71 -22.65 -12.97 10.83
CA SER A 71 -23.31 -14.25 10.54
C SER A 71 -24.22 -14.66 11.69
N LEU A 72 -25.27 -15.42 11.39
CA LEU A 72 -26.28 -15.88 12.32
C LEU A 72 -26.43 -17.40 12.27
N PRO A 73 -26.79 -18.05 13.40
CA PRO A 73 -26.94 -19.49 13.44
C PRO A 73 -28.19 -19.92 12.66
N TRP A 74 -28.21 -21.16 12.21
CA TRP A 74 -29.45 -21.76 11.72
C TRP A 74 -30.43 -22.00 12.88
N PRO A 75 -31.76 -21.95 12.66
CA PRO A 75 -32.72 -22.30 13.70
C PRO A 75 -32.58 -23.75 14.18
N ASP A 76 -33.00 -24.00 15.42
CA ASP A 76 -33.23 -25.34 15.99
C ASP A 76 -34.60 -25.83 15.49
N ARG A 77 -34.61 -26.81 14.59
CA ARG A 77 -35.78 -27.25 13.80
C ARG A 77 -36.09 -28.70 14.09
N ASN A 78 -37.37 -29.02 14.11
CA ASN A 78 -37.85 -30.38 14.34
C ASN A 78 -37.57 -31.41 13.22
N ALA A 79 -36.68 -31.12 12.27
CA ALA A 79 -36.34 -32.00 11.16
C ALA A 79 -35.55 -33.24 11.60
N ASP A 80 -34.92 -33.19 12.78
CA ASP A 80 -34.24 -34.30 13.44
C ASP A 80 -35.07 -34.94 14.58
N ASP A 81 -36.39 -34.67 14.55
CA ASP A 81 -37.40 -35.09 15.53
C ASP A 81 -37.23 -34.52 16.95
N ASN A 82 -36.44 -33.46 17.15
CA ASN A 82 -36.31 -32.83 18.47
C ASN A 82 -36.16 -31.29 18.42
N TYR A 83 -36.03 -30.68 19.61
CA TYR A 83 -35.56 -29.30 19.80
C TYR A 83 -34.50 -29.33 20.90
N ASP A 84 -33.31 -29.83 20.60
CA ASP A 84 -32.27 -30.09 21.60
C ASP A 84 -31.48 -28.84 21.99
N GLY A 85 -31.70 -27.73 21.28
CA GLY A 85 -31.01 -26.46 21.46
C GLY A 85 -29.80 -26.25 20.55
N ASP A 86 -29.47 -27.23 19.70
CA ASP A 86 -28.45 -27.12 18.67
C ASP A 86 -29.02 -26.48 17.39
N SER A 87 -28.15 -26.04 16.50
CA SER A 87 -28.52 -25.37 15.26
C SER A 87 -28.64 -26.38 14.12
N ASP A 88 -29.80 -26.48 13.47
CA ASP A 88 -30.08 -27.52 12.46
C ASP A 88 -29.83 -27.03 11.05
N CYS A 89 -28.56 -26.93 10.68
CA CYS A 89 -28.15 -26.55 9.34
C CYS A 89 -28.67 -27.53 8.27
N ALA A 90 -29.03 -26.99 7.10
CA ALA A 90 -29.40 -27.79 5.94
C ALA A 90 -28.16 -28.10 5.09
N SER A 91 -27.64 -29.33 5.15
CA SER A 91 -26.61 -29.80 4.21
C SER A 91 -27.27 -30.12 2.85
N LEU A 92 -27.25 -29.13 1.96
CA LEU A 92 -27.85 -29.21 0.64
C LEU A 92 -26.79 -29.53 -0.41
N TRP A 93 -27.09 -30.45 -1.32
CA TRP A 93 -26.27 -30.70 -2.50
C TRP A 93 -26.43 -29.56 -3.51
N SER A 94 -25.48 -29.41 -4.44
CA SER A 94 -25.33 -28.21 -5.30
C SER A 94 -26.54 -27.85 -6.18
N GLY A 95 -27.44 -28.79 -6.45
CA GLY A 95 -28.66 -28.56 -7.25
C GLY A 95 -29.96 -28.50 -6.45
N ALA A 96 -29.89 -28.55 -5.11
CA ALA A 96 -31.09 -28.56 -4.29
C ALA A 96 -31.75 -27.17 -4.22
N THR A 97 -33.05 -27.11 -4.48
CA THR A 97 -33.88 -25.93 -4.22
C THR A 97 -33.87 -25.60 -2.73
N PHE A 98 -33.71 -24.32 -2.39
CA PHE A 98 -33.70 -23.88 -0.99
C PHE A 98 -35.11 -23.96 -0.43
N ASN A 99 -35.28 -24.58 0.74
CA ASN A 99 -36.59 -24.61 1.40
C ASN A 99 -36.69 -23.47 2.43
N PRO A 100 -37.62 -22.50 2.25
CA PRO A 100 -37.85 -21.43 3.20
C PRO A 100 -38.11 -21.92 4.64
N ALA A 101 -38.69 -23.11 4.81
CA ALA A 101 -38.94 -23.74 6.12
C ALA A 101 -37.67 -23.94 6.97
N PHE A 102 -36.48 -23.78 6.38
CA PHE A 102 -35.23 -23.80 7.12
C PHE A 102 -34.94 -22.51 7.90
N LEU A 103 -35.68 -21.43 7.63
CA LEU A 103 -35.46 -20.11 8.19
C LEU A 103 -36.23 -19.85 9.49
N LEU A 104 -37.13 -20.75 9.90
CA LEU A 104 -37.91 -20.66 11.13
C LEU A 104 -37.74 -21.91 12.00
N GLY A 105 -37.47 -21.71 13.29
CA GLY A 105 -37.33 -22.77 14.29
C GLY A 105 -37.27 -22.20 15.71
N ARG A 106 -36.84 -23.00 16.69
CA ARG A 106 -36.50 -22.51 18.03
C ARG A 106 -35.17 -21.76 18.00
N LEU A 107 -34.98 -20.85 18.95
CA LEU A 107 -33.70 -20.18 19.16
C LEU A 107 -32.66 -21.21 19.64
N PRO A 108 -31.61 -21.51 18.86
CA PRO A 108 -30.52 -22.35 19.34
C PRO A 108 -29.81 -21.66 20.51
N TRP A 109 -29.38 -22.44 21.50
CA TRP A 109 -28.70 -21.92 22.69
C TRP A 109 -27.42 -22.67 23.04
N ARG A 110 -27.27 -23.90 22.54
CA ARG A 110 -26.05 -24.69 22.68
C ARG A 110 -25.04 -24.32 21.60
N GLY A 111 -23.77 -24.52 21.92
CA GLY A 111 -22.70 -24.37 20.94
C GLY A 111 -22.48 -25.70 20.24
N ARG A 112 -22.48 -25.71 18.91
CA ARG A 112 -22.02 -26.88 18.17
C ARG A 112 -21.23 -26.56 16.90
N THR A 113 -20.29 -27.47 16.69
CA THR A 113 -19.29 -27.63 15.63
C THR A 113 -19.77 -28.53 14.50
N ASN A 114 -19.29 -28.26 13.28
CA ASN A 114 -19.17 -29.13 12.10
C ASN A 114 -20.18 -30.31 12.01
N PRO A 115 -21.13 -30.31 11.05
CA PRO A 115 -21.03 -29.62 9.77
C PRO A 115 -21.50 -28.15 9.78
N CYS A 116 -22.23 -27.70 10.80
CA CYS A 116 -23.04 -26.46 10.74
C CYS A 116 -22.29 -25.13 10.80
N GLU A 117 -21.18 -25.04 11.52
CA GLU A 117 -20.23 -23.91 11.49
C GLU A 117 -18.84 -24.43 11.93
N ARG A 118 -17.77 -23.67 11.64
CA ARG A 118 -16.50 -23.86 12.36
C ARG A 118 -16.77 -23.66 13.87
N VAL A 119 -15.91 -24.22 14.73
CA VAL A 119 -16.11 -24.18 16.20
C VAL A 119 -16.40 -22.75 16.67
N HIS A 120 -17.65 -22.50 17.07
CA HIS A 120 -18.09 -21.25 17.68
C HIS A 120 -18.92 -21.57 18.93
N GLY A 121 -18.84 -20.73 19.96
CA GLY A 121 -19.62 -20.92 21.18
C GLY A 121 -21.12 -20.80 20.89
N GLY A 122 -21.99 -21.44 21.69
CA GLY A 122 -23.43 -21.20 21.61
C GLY A 122 -23.82 -19.85 22.19
N LEU A 123 -25.08 -19.44 22.05
CA LEU A 123 -25.59 -18.26 22.77
C LEU A 123 -25.42 -18.42 24.29
N GLY A 124 -25.39 -19.66 24.80
CA GLY A 124 -25.10 -19.98 26.20
C GLY A 124 -26.27 -19.74 27.15
N VAL A 125 -27.45 -19.44 26.61
CA VAL A 125 -28.66 -19.06 27.38
C VAL A 125 -29.92 -19.76 26.82
N ASP A 126 -30.49 -20.71 27.57
CA ASP A 126 -31.80 -21.35 27.25
C ASP A 126 -32.93 -20.43 27.73
N ILE A 127 -33.21 -19.39 26.94
CA ILE A 127 -34.16 -18.34 27.27
C ILE A 127 -35.59 -18.81 27.06
N ARG A 128 -36.45 -18.55 28.06
CA ARG A 128 -37.87 -18.90 28.05
C ARG A 128 -38.74 -17.68 28.32
N ASP A 129 -39.91 -17.66 27.68
CA ASP A 129 -40.91 -16.62 27.87
C ASP A 129 -41.62 -16.74 29.23
N GLY A 130 -42.55 -15.83 29.52
CA GLY A 130 -43.33 -15.84 30.75
C GLY A 130 -44.16 -17.13 30.94
N ALA A 131 -44.57 -17.79 29.85
CA ALA A 131 -45.30 -19.06 29.91
C ALA A 131 -44.38 -20.28 30.12
N GLY A 132 -43.06 -20.08 30.13
CA GLY A 132 -42.05 -21.14 30.28
C GLY A 132 -41.68 -21.83 28.96
N GLU A 133 -42.11 -21.27 27.83
CA GLU A 133 -41.82 -21.78 26.50
C GLU A 133 -40.51 -21.22 25.96
N ARG A 134 -39.77 -22.01 25.18
CA ARG A 134 -38.60 -21.51 24.45
C ARG A 134 -39.00 -20.49 23.40
N LEU A 135 -38.11 -19.57 23.09
CA LEU A 135 -38.35 -18.62 22.02
C LEU A 135 -38.24 -19.29 20.64
N TRP A 136 -39.06 -18.81 19.71
CA TRP A 136 -38.95 -19.06 18.28
C TRP A 136 -38.07 -18.00 17.63
N TYR A 137 -37.46 -18.38 16.52
CA TYR A 137 -36.39 -17.65 15.85
C TYR A 137 -36.54 -17.81 14.34
N GLY A 138 -36.77 -16.68 13.68
CA GLY A 138 -36.69 -16.53 12.24
C GLY A 138 -35.39 -15.84 11.85
N VAL A 139 -34.70 -16.32 10.81
CA VAL A 139 -33.46 -15.72 10.29
C VAL A 139 -33.46 -15.50 8.79
N SER A 140 -32.97 -14.35 8.32
CA SER A 140 -32.83 -14.09 6.90
C SER A 140 -31.80 -15.01 6.24
N ARG A 141 -32.12 -15.52 5.04
CA ARG A 141 -31.20 -16.29 4.17
C ARG A 141 -29.91 -15.53 3.84
N ASN A 142 -29.91 -14.20 3.94
CA ASN A 142 -28.73 -13.37 3.69
C ASN A 142 -27.63 -13.53 4.73
N LEU A 143 -27.93 -14.08 5.92
CA LEU A 143 -27.03 -14.06 7.09
C LEU A 143 -26.64 -15.43 7.62
N ILE A 144 -27.04 -16.50 6.93
CA ILE A 144 -26.72 -17.89 7.31
C ILE A 144 -25.65 -18.46 6.38
N ARG A 145 -24.80 -19.35 6.91
CA ARG A 145 -23.80 -20.07 6.13
C ARG A 145 -24.46 -20.90 5.03
N ARG A 146 -23.96 -20.79 3.79
CA ARG A 146 -24.45 -21.54 2.63
C ARG A 146 -23.76 -22.90 2.54
N TYR A 147 -24.56 -23.95 2.30
CA TYR A 147 -24.08 -25.32 2.09
C TYR A 147 -24.19 -25.81 0.65
N GLN A 148 -25.02 -25.14 -0.16
CA GLN A 148 -25.06 -25.35 -1.60
C GLN A 148 -23.68 -24.98 -2.17
N SER A 149 -23.12 -25.82 -3.04
CA SER A 149 -21.83 -25.51 -3.70
C SER A 149 -21.98 -24.25 -4.56
N PRO A 150 -21.13 -23.22 -4.38
CA PRO A 150 -20.01 -23.16 -3.44
C PRO A 150 -20.42 -22.89 -1.98
N ALA A 151 -19.94 -23.71 -1.04
CA ALA A 151 -20.28 -23.56 0.37
C ALA A 151 -19.41 -22.47 1.02
N GLY A 152 -20.01 -21.58 1.81
CA GLY A 152 -19.28 -20.44 2.37
C GLY A 152 -20.12 -19.52 3.24
N TYR A 153 -19.45 -18.55 3.86
CA TYR A 153 -20.12 -17.47 4.56
C TYR A 153 -20.58 -16.40 3.57
N PRO A 154 -21.78 -15.82 3.73
CA PRO A 154 -22.18 -14.67 2.91
C PRO A 154 -21.28 -13.47 3.24
N PRO A 155 -20.95 -12.61 2.26
CA PRO A 155 -20.21 -11.38 2.52
C PRO A 155 -21.10 -10.41 3.31
N ILE A 156 -20.66 -10.00 4.51
CA ILE A 156 -21.40 -9.10 5.41
C ILE A 156 -20.65 -7.80 5.61
N ASN A 157 -21.18 -6.73 5.01
CA ASN A 157 -20.62 -5.39 5.08
C ASN A 157 -21.68 -4.29 5.08
N ALA A 158 -21.22 -3.04 5.04
CA ALA A 158 -22.04 -1.83 5.04
C ALA A 158 -23.07 -1.75 3.89
N GLU A 159 -22.84 -2.42 2.75
CA GLU A 159 -23.73 -2.35 1.59
C GLU A 159 -24.78 -3.48 1.57
N LEU A 160 -24.57 -4.54 2.35
CA LEU A 160 -25.42 -5.75 2.34
C LEU A 160 -26.90 -5.41 2.48
N ALA A 161 -27.22 -4.44 3.33
CA ALA A 161 -28.59 -4.06 3.59
C ALA A 161 -29.34 -3.55 2.34
N ASN A 162 -28.65 -2.96 1.36
CA ASN A 162 -29.22 -2.43 0.12
C ASN A 162 -28.96 -3.29 -1.12
N SER A 163 -28.01 -4.21 -1.03
CA SER A 163 -27.57 -5.09 -2.13
C SER A 163 -27.84 -6.58 -1.84
N ALA A 164 -28.70 -6.85 -0.86
CA ALA A 164 -29.00 -8.20 -0.42
C ALA A 164 -29.45 -9.09 -1.59
N PRO A 165 -28.86 -10.29 -1.75
CA PRO A 165 -29.23 -11.21 -2.82
C PRO A 165 -30.62 -11.82 -2.64
N PHE A 166 -31.16 -11.80 -1.41
CA PHE A 166 -32.50 -12.29 -1.08
C PHE A 166 -33.31 -11.21 -0.35
N PRO A 167 -34.65 -11.23 -0.43
CA PRO A 167 -35.50 -10.32 0.33
C PRO A 167 -35.22 -10.37 1.85
N TRP A 168 -35.39 -9.23 2.50
CA TRP A 168 -35.42 -9.15 3.97
C TRP A 168 -36.82 -9.48 4.48
N PHE A 169 -36.91 -9.85 5.76
CA PHE A 169 -38.21 -10.02 6.39
C PHE A 169 -38.92 -8.68 6.58
N THR A 170 -40.25 -8.76 6.62
CA THR A 170 -41.13 -7.62 6.86
C THR A 170 -41.87 -7.80 8.18
N VAL A 171 -41.90 -6.76 9.00
CA VAL A 171 -42.71 -6.71 10.23
C VAL A 171 -43.78 -5.63 10.07
N ARG A 172 -45.03 -5.97 10.39
CA ARG A 172 -46.18 -5.06 10.34
C ARG A 172 -46.87 -4.92 11.68
N ASP A 173 -47.60 -3.83 11.87
CA ASP A 173 -48.45 -3.62 13.04
C ASP A 173 -49.82 -4.32 12.88
N ALA A 174 -50.63 -4.30 13.95
CA ALA A 174 -51.99 -4.85 13.93
C ALA A 174 -52.94 -4.20 12.89
N GLY A 175 -52.62 -2.99 12.42
CA GLY A 175 -53.35 -2.27 11.38
C GLY A 175 -52.86 -2.57 9.96
N ASN A 176 -51.93 -3.52 9.80
CA ASN A 176 -51.25 -3.86 8.55
C ASN A 176 -50.28 -2.79 8.02
N ASN A 177 -49.89 -1.81 8.84
CA ASN A 177 -48.90 -0.81 8.44
C ASN A 177 -47.49 -1.40 8.56
N LEU A 178 -46.62 -1.03 7.62
CA LEU A 178 -45.21 -1.42 7.64
C LEU A 178 -44.50 -0.84 8.86
N ILE A 179 -43.89 -1.69 9.68
CA ILE A 179 -42.97 -1.29 10.74
C ILE A 179 -41.54 -1.27 10.20
N SER A 180 -41.12 -2.34 9.51
CA SER A 180 -39.81 -2.44 8.86
C SER A 180 -39.83 -3.53 7.79
N ASP A 181 -39.14 -3.31 6.67
CA ASP A 181 -38.89 -4.23 5.54
C ASP A 181 -37.40 -4.61 5.44
N ARG A 182 -36.63 -4.39 6.51
CA ARG A 182 -35.18 -4.61 6.60
C ARG A 182 -34.86 -5.49 7.80
N VAL A 183 -35.74 -6.45 8.08
CA VAL A 183 -35.61 -7.31 9.26
C VAL A 183 -34.72 -8.51 8.94
N ALA A 184 -33.65 -8.64 9.72
CA ALA A 184 -32.68 -9.73 9.63
C ALA A 184 -33.11 -10.94 10.46
N VAL A 185 -33.74 -10.68 11.61
CA VAL A 185 -34.17 -11.69 12.57
C VAL A 185 -35.49 -11.30 13.21
N VAL A 186 -36.36 -12.28 13.44
CA VAL A 186 -37.50 -12.16 14.35
C VAL A 186 -37.35 -13.17 15.48
N LEU A 187 -37.51 -12.72 16.72
CA LEU A 187 -37.59 -13.54 17.92
C LEU A 187 -39.02 -13.51 18.43
N LEU A 188 -39.67 -14.67 18.53
CA LEU A 188 -41.06 -14.79 18.93
C LEU A 188 -41.21 -15.56 20.24
N ALA A 189 -42.07 -15.07 21.10
CA ALA A 189 -42.53 -15.73 22.31
C ALA A 189 -43.97 -16.21 22.09
N PRO A 190 -44.21 -17.53 22.09
CA PRO A 190 -45.51 -18.13 21.75
C PRO A 190 -46.54 -18.07 22.88
N GLY A 191 -46.15 -17.58 24.06
CA GLY A 191 -47.04 -17.42 25.19
C GLY A 191 -47.73 -18.71 25.64
N VAL A 192 -48.89 -18.56 26.27
CA VAL A 192 -49.70 -19.70 26.73
C VAL A 192 -50.40 -20.36 25.54
N ALA A 193 -50.58 -21.69 25.58
CA ALA A 193 -51.26 -22.39 24.49
C ALA A 193 -52.70 -21.88 24.28
N LEU A 194 -53.03 -21.51 23.04
CA LEU A 194 -54.39 -21.13 22.63
C LEU A 194 -55.21 -22.36 22.21
N ASN A 195 -56.53 -22.18 22.10
CA ASN A 195 -57.42 -23.25 21.65
C ASN A 195 -57.06 -23.70 20.23
N GLY A 196 -56.73 -24.98 20.07
CA GLY A 196 -56.32 -25.57 18.79
C GLY A 196 -54.82 -25.83 18.67
N GLN A 197 -54.00 -25.31 19.59
CA GLN A 197 -52.58 -25.62 19.67
C GLN A 197 -52.33 -26.90 20.48
N ASP A 198 -51.68 -27.90 19.87
CA ASP A 198 -51.23 -29.12 20.56
C ASP A 198 -49.70 -29.17 20.67
N ARG A 199 -49.22 -28.93 21.89
CA ARG A 199 -47.79 -28.89 22.24
C ARG A 199 -47.28 -30.19 22.89
N SER A 200 -48.08 -31.26 22.88
CA SER A 200 -47.78 -32.51 23.62
C SER A 200 -46.82 -33.47 22.91
N GLY A 201 -46.56 -33.26 21.61
CA GLY A 201 -45.60 -34.04 20.83
C GLY A 201 -44.14 -33.80 21.24
N VAL A 202 -43.22 -34.64 20.74
CA VAL A 202 -41.77 -34.56 21.03
C VAL A 202 -41.15 -33.29 20.42
N ALA A 203 -41.54 -32.94 19.19
CA ALA A 203 -41.11 -31.71 18.51
C ALA A 203 -42.26 -31.12 17.66
N PRO A 204 -43.30 -30.52 18.28
CA PRO A 204 -44.45 -30.00 17.55
C PRO A 204 -44.04 -28.86 16.60
N ASN A 205 -44.73 -28.75 15.46
CA ASN A 205 -44.47 -27.74 14.43
C ASN A 205 -44.76 -26.31 14.94
N ALA A 206 -44.19 -25.30 14.27
CA ALA A 206 -44.39 -23.87 14.58
C ALA A 206 -45.86 -23.47 14.77
N LYS A 207 -46.75 -23.96 13.91
CA LYS A 207 -48.21 -23.70 13.98
C LYS A 207 -48.90 -24.17 15.26
N ASN A 208 -48.26 -25.03 16.05
CA ASN A 208 -48.77 -25.47 17.35
C ASN A 208 -48.31 -24.55 18.49
N TYR A 209 -47.58 -23.49 18.18
CA TYR A 209 -47.04 -22.52 19.14
C TYR A 209 -47.35 -21.07 18.76
N LEU A 210 -47.17 -20.73 17.47
CA LEU A 210 -47.33 -19.37 16.95
C LEU A 210 -48.70 -19.21 16.27
N ASP A 211 -49.17 -17.97 16.20
CA ASP A 211 -50.56 -17.60 15.91
C ASP A 211 -50.73 -16.84 14.59
N ILE A 212 -51.94 -16.98 14.03
CA ILE A 212 -52.41 -16.16 12.90
C ILE A 212 -53.15 -14.95 13.43
N HIS A 213 -52.70 -13.75 13.05
CA HIS A 213 -53.41 -12.53 13.45
C HIS A 213 -54.64 -12.32 12.56
N GLY A 214 -55.84 -12.49 13.15
CA GLY A 214 -57.10 -12.54 12.41
C GLY A 214 -57.45 -11.30 11.57
N GLN A 215 -56.90 -10.11 11.87
CA GLN A 215 -57.17 -8.89 11.08
C GLN A 215 -56.22 -8.72 9.90
N THR A 216 -54.93 -9.03 10.06
CA THR A 216 -53.92 -8.88 8.99
C THR A 216 -53.83 -10.13 8.12
N GLY A 217 -54.20 -11.30 8.65
CA GLY A 217 -54.05 -12.60 8.00
C GLY A 217 -52.61 -13.14 8.04
N ILE A 218 -51.68 -12.40 8.64
CA ILE A 218 -50.27 -12.80 8.78
C ILE A 218 -50.17 -13.90 9.84
N ASP A 219 -49.55 -15.01 9.45
CA ASP A 219 -49.28 -16.17 10.29
C ASP A 219 -47.82 -16.14 10.75
N ASN A 220 -47.60 -15.91 12.05
CA ASN A 220 -46.26 -15.90 12.62
C ASN A 220 -45.60 -17.29 12.61
N ALA A 221 -46.37 -18.36 12.43
CA ALA A 221 -45.87 -19.71 12.27
C ALA A 221 -45.47 -20.02 10.82
N ASP A 222 -45.82 -19.16 9.88
CA ASP A 222 -45.71 -19.45 8.47
C ASP A 222 -44.30 -19.18 7.97
N SER A 223 -43.78 -20.21 7.32
CA SER A 223 -42.61 -20.15 6.46
C SER A 223 -43.08 -20.62 5.09
N ASP A 224 -44.13 -19.92 4.64
CA ASP A 224 -45.08 -20.00 3.51
C ASP A 224 -45.38 -21.30 2.73
N ASN A 225 -44.71 -22.43 2.98
CA ASN A 225 -44.93 -23.69 2.26
C ASN A 225 -44.90 -23.55 0.72
N CYS A 226 -44.35 -22.46 0.18
CA CYS A 226 -44.27 -22.20 -1.24
C CYS A 226 -42.94 -22.73 -1.78
N PHE A 227 -42.99 -23.82 -2.57
CA PHE A 227 -41.85 -24.29 -3.36
C PHE A 227 -41.73 -23.40 -4.61
N ASP A 228 -40.60 -22.72 -4.74
CA ASP A 228 -40.27 -21.60 -5.63
C ASP A 228 -40.11 -21.92 -7.13
N ASP A 229 -40.91 -22.83 -7.67
CA ASP A 229 -40.87 -23.21 -9.10
C ASP A 229 -42.19 -22.97 -9.88
N ASN A 230 -43.17 -22.19 -9.37
CA ASN A 230 -44.44 -21.96 -10.07
C ASN A 230 -44.83 -20.48 -10.27
N ALA A 231 -45.17 -20.11 -11.51
CA ALA A 231 -45.67 -18.79 -11.86
C ALA A 231 -47.14 -18.60 -11.40
N GLY A 232 -47.34 -17.77 -10.37
CA GLY A 232 -48.66 -17.49 -9.79
C GLY A 232 -48.63 -16.86 -8.39
N CYS A 233 -47.50 -16.93 -7.68
CA CYS A 233 -47.28 -16.31 -6.37
C CYS A 233 -46.43 -15.04 -6.49
N GLY A 234 -46.98 -13.97 -7.08
CA GLY A 234 -46.28 -12.71 -7.29
C GLY A 234 -45.97 -11.91 -6.01
N GLY A 235 -45.05 -12.37 -5.17
CA GLY A 235 -44.46 -11.57 -4.11
C GLY A 235 -43.01 -11.23 -4.42
N VAL A 236 -42.71 -9.95 -4.59
CA VAL A 236 -41.36 -9.36 -4.46
C VAL A 236 -40.95 -9.21 -2.98
N ASP A 237 -41.72 -9.80 -2.08
CA ASP A 237 -41.75 -9.51 -0.65
C ASP A 237 -41.22 -10.73 0.13
N GLY A 238 -40.32 -10.50 1.10
CA GLY A 238 -39.86 -11.54 2.03
C GLY A 238 -40.91 -11.91 3.07
N GLU A 239 -40.57 -12.85 3.94
CA GLU A 239 -41.45 -13.41 4.96
C GLU A 239 -42.01 -12.29 5.88
N GLU A 240 -43.32 -12.34 6.14
CA GLU A 240 -44.03 -11.32 6.91
C GLU A 240 -44.36 -11.79 8.32
N PHE A 241 -44.18 -10.89 9.30
CA PHE A 241 -44.50 -11.11 10.71
C PHE A 241 -45.35 -9.97 11.26
N VAL A 242 -46.16 -10.24 12.28
CA VAL A 242 -47.08 -9.25 12.85
C VAL A 242 -46.81 -8.99 14.33
N LEU A 243 -46.62 -7.71 14.66
CA LEU A 243 -46.55 -7.21 16.02
C LEU A 243 -47.92 -6.63 16.42
N ALA A 244 -48.66 -7.39 17.22
CA ALA A 244 -50.00 -7.04 17.67
C ALA A 244 -50.17 -7.24 19.19
N GLU A 245 -51.23 -6.64 19.73
CA GLU A 245 -51.64 -6.87 21.11
C GLU A 245 -52.35 -8.21 21.26
N ALA A 246 -52.24 -8.80 22.46
CA ALA A 246 -52.86 -10.09 22.74
C ALA A 246 -54.40 -10.01 22.66
N SER A 247 -55.00 -11.03 22.04
CA SER A 247 -56.43 -11.25 21.90
C SER A 247 -56.78 -12.70 22.27
N GLY A 248 -58.05 -13.09 22.14
CA GLY A 248 -58.46 -14.47 22.42
C GLY A 248 -57.90 -15.51 21.43
N ALA A 249 -57.39 -15.07 20.28
CA ALA A 249 -56.90 -15.93 19.19
C ALA A 249 -55.46 -15.58 18.73
N PHE A 250 -54.79 -14.66 19.42
CA PHE A 250 -53.43 -14.24 19.12
C PHE A 250 -52.75 -13.78 20.41
N ASN A 251 -51.64 -14.39 20.82
CA ASN A 251 -50.89 -13.97 22.00
C ASN A 251 -49.37 -13.97 21.81
N ASP A 252 -48.90 -14.23 20.59
CA ASP A 252 -47.50 -14.06 20.21
C ASP A 252 -46.98 -12.65 20.54
N ARG A 253 -45.78 -12.61 21.09
CA ARG A 253 -45.00 -11.37 21.24
C ARG A 253 -43.70 -11.53 20.49
N LEU A 254 -43.31 -10.52 19.73
CA LEU A 254 -42.04 -10.55 19.01
C LEU A 254 -41.19 -9.32 19.27
N VAL A 255 -39.89 -9.51 19.15
CA VAL A 255 -38.91 -8.44 18.90
C VAL A 255 -38.10 -8.82 17.67
N PHE A 256 -37.54 -7.84 16.99
CA PHE A 256 -36.76 -8.10 15.78
C PHE A 256 -35.43 -7.34 15.80
N ILE A 257 -34.50 -7.80 14.97
CA ILE A 257 -33.22 -7.15 14.69
C ILE A 257 -33.25 -6.73 13.22
N THR A 258 -33.03 -5.45 12.93
CA THR A 258 -32.87 -5.01 11.55
C THR A 258 -31.43 -5.26 11.08
N ILE A 259 -31.23 -5.40 9.77
CA ILE A 259 -29.88 -5.50 9.22
C ILE A 259 -29.06 -4.24 9.54
N ASP A 260 -29.68 -3.06 9.54
CA ASP A 260 -28.99 -1.80 9.87
C ASP A 260 -28.51 -1.78 11.34
N GLU A 261 -29.29 -2.32 12.27
CA GLU A 261 -28.88 -2.46 13.68
C GLU A 261 -27.71 -3.43 13.83
N LEU A 262 -27.76 -4.57 13.15
CA LEU A 262 -26.71 -5.60 13.21
C LEU A 262 -25.40 -5.08 12.61
N VAL A 263 -25.44 -4.57 11.37
CA VAL A 263 -24.26 -4.07 10.65
C VAL A 263 -23.61 -2.91 11.40
N ALA A 264 -24.39 -2.01 12.01
CA ALA A 264 -23.81 -0.94 12.84
C ALA A 264 -23.00 -1.46 14.03
N LYS A 265 -23.32 -2.65 14.58
CA LYS A 265 -22.51 -3.29 15.63
C LYS A 265 -21.30 -4.03 15.05
N VAL A 266 -21.45 -4.66 13.88
CA VAL A 266 -20.34 -5.29 13.15
C VAL A 266 -19.30 -4.24 12.74
N GLU A 267 -19.70 -3.07 12.27
CA GLU A 267 -18.82 -1.94 11.95
C GLU A 267 -17.95 -1.53 13.14
N ARG A 268 -18.48 -1.56 14.36
CA ARG A 268 -17.67 -1.29 15.56
C ARG A 268 -16.64 -2.37 15.81
N ARG A 269 -16.99 -3.63 15.53
CA ARG A 269 -16.03 -4.73 15.59
C ARG A 269 -14.91 -4.52 14.58
N VAL A 270 -15.25 -4.15 13.35
CA VAL A 270 -14.31 -3.82 12.27
C VAL A 270 -13.37 -2.68 12.68
N LEU A 271 -13.93 -1.56 13.15
CA LEU A 271 -13.15 -0.42 13.67
C LEU A 271 -12.27 -0.81 14.86
N ASN A 272 -12.69 -1.77 15.68
CA ASN A 272 -11.89 -2.28 16.78
C ASN A 272 -10.71 -3.15 16.30
N GLU A 273 -10.86 -3.93 15.23
CA GLU A 273 -9.73 -4.67 14.67
C GLU A 273 -8.73 -3.74 13.98
N ALA A 274 -9.22 -2.79 13.18
CA ALA A 274 -8.35 -1.79 12.55
C ALA A 274 -7.60 -0.93 13.58
N ASP A 275 -8.25 -0.57 14.69
CA ASP A 275 -7.62 0.14 15.81
C ASP A 275 -6.49 -0.69 16.42
N LYS A 276 -6.67 -1.99 16.67
CA LYS A 276 -5.60 -2.85 17.20
C LYS A 276 -4.39 -2.90 16.27
N VAL A 277 -4.61 -2.99 14.96
CA VAL A 277 -3.53 -3.00 13.97
C VAL A 277 -2.77 -1.68 13.99
N LEU A 278 -3.48 -0.55 13.96
CA LEU A 278 -2.86 0.77 13.95
C LEU A 278 -2.19 1.14 15.28
N ASP A 279 -2.77 0.76 16.42
CA ASP A 279 -2.19 0.90 17.74
C ASP A 279 -0.92 0.05 17.88
N GLY A 280 -0.96 -1.20 17.39
CA GLY A 280 0.23 -2.07 17.31
C GLY A 280 1.33 -1.47 16.43
N TYR A 281 0.96 -0.93 15.27
CA TYR A 281 1.86 -0.19 14.39
C TYR A 281 2.45 1.01 15.12
N ARG A 282 1.63 1.85 15.75
CA ARG A 282 2.04 3.07 16.46
C ARG A 282 3.02 2.78 17.60
N LYS A 283 2.77 1.71 18.37
CA LYS A 283 3.62 1.25 19.48
C LYS A 283 4.97 0.71 19.01
N THR A 284 4.98 0.09 17.84
CA THR A 284 6.21 -0.49 17.27
C THR A 284 7.04 0.58 16.56
N MET A 285 6.38 1.52 15.87
CA MET A 285 7.03 2.44 14.91
C MET A 285 7.22 3.86 15.42
N GLY A 286 6.62 4.23 16.55
CA GLY A 286 6.69 5.61 17.04
C GLY A 286 5.89 6.62 16.22
N ILE A 287 5.15 6.18 15.20
CA ILE A 287 4.31 6.99 14.30
C ILE A 287 3.21 6.14 13.65
N TYR A 288 2.23 6.78 13.00
CA TYR A 288 1.28 6.17 12.07
C TYR A 288 1.84 6.15 10.64
N PRO A 289 1.37 5.25 9.75
CA PRO A 289 1.81 5.24 8.35
C PRO A 289 1.26 6.45 7.57
N TRP A 290 1.90 6.80 6.45
CA TRP A 290 1.31 7.71 5.48
C TRP A 290 0.05 7.10 4.87
N MET A 291 -1.02 7.87 4.73
CA MET A 291 -2.26 7.33 4.17
C MET A 291 -2.16 7.13 2.66
N SER A 292 -2.93 6.19 2.15
CA SER A 292 -3.17 6.11 0.70
C SER A 292 -4.20 7.16 0.30
N PRO A 293 -3.99 7.90 -0.81
CA PRO A 293 -5.03 8.75 -1.37
C PRO A 293 -6.35 7.99 -1.51
N PHE A 294 -7.45 8.62 -1.12
CA PHE A 294 -8.77 8.02 -1.32
C PHE A 294 -8.98 7.77 -2.81
N ALA A 295 -9.35 6.53 -3.15
CA ALA A 295 -9.60 6.13 -4.51
C ALA A 295 -10.83 5.24 -4.58
N TYR A 296 -11.30 5.01 -5.81
CA TYR A 296 -12.34 4.02 -6.03
C TYR A 296 -11.83 2.66 -5.54
N PRO A 297 -12.57 1.96 -4.65
CA PRO A 297 -12.21 0.63 -4.23
C PRO A 297 -12.34 -0.32 -5.43
N PRO A 298 -11.23 -0.89 -5.93
CA PRO A 298 -11.28 -1.72 -7.12
C PRO A 298 -12.08 -3.00 -6.87
N ALA A 299 -12.76 -3.49 -7.90
CA ALA A 299 -13.24 -4.86 -7.89
C ALA A 299 -12.04 -5.81 -7.83
N MET A 300 -12.10 -6.75 -6.89
CA MET A 300 -11.12 -7.80 -6.67
C MET A 300 -11.86 -9.09 -6.34
N VAL A 301 -11.27 -10.22 -6.71
CA VAL A 301 -11.76 -11.55 -6.31
C VAL A 301 -10.72 -12.17 -5.41
N SER A 302 -11.07 -12.39 -4.16
CA SER A 302 -10.23 -13.08 -3.20
C SER A 302 -10.78 -14.47 -2.94
N GLY A 303 -9.90 -15.43 -2.71
CA GLY A 303 -10.28 -16.80 -2.40
C GLY A 303 -9.09 -17.66 -1.99
N SER A 304 -9.33 -18.95 -1.89
CA SER A 304 -8.29 -19.93 -1.59
C SER A 304 -8.35 -21.05 -2.62
N VAL A 305 -7.19 -21.54 -3.04
CA VAL A 305 -7.12 -22.68 -3.94
C VAL A 305 -7.71 -23.90 -3.21
N THR A 306 -8.78 -24.48 -3.74
CA THR A 306 -9.44 -25.67 -3.15
C THR A 306 -9.26 -26.94 -3.97
N GLY A 307 -8.54 -26.85 -5.10
CA GLY A 307 -8.11 -27.97 -5.91
C GLY A 307 -6.78 -27.69 -6.60
N ASN A 308 -5.92 -28.70 -6.68
CA ASN A 308 -4.79 -28.67 -7.61
C ASN A 308 -5.35 -29.08 -8.99
N GLY A 309 -5.25 -28.20 -9.99
CA GLY A 309 -5.60 -28.55 -11.36
C GLY A 309 -4.65 -29.59 -11.96
N ASP A 310 -4.68 -29.73 -13.30
CA ASP A 310 -3.82 -30.69 -13.98
C ASP A 310 -2.33 -30.31 -13.90
N THR A 311 -2.04 -29.01 -13.67
CA THR A 311 -0.70 -28.46 -13.47
C THR A 311 -0.67 -27.36 -12.38
N ALA A 312 0.54 -26.93 -11.98
CA ALA A 312 0.74 -25.80 -11.05
C ALA A 312 0.29 -24.43 -11.62
N LEU A 313 -0.11 -24.38 -12.90
CA LEU A 313 -0.63 -23.21 -13.60
C LEU A 313 -2.15 -23.21 -13.69
N ASP A 314 -2.84 -24.21 -13.13
CA ASP A 314 -4.29 -24.37 -13.26
C ASP A 314 -4.97 -24.28 -11.88
N PRO A 315 -5.05 -23.08 -11.26
CA PRO A 315 -5.68 -22.94 -9.95
C PRO A 315 -7.18 -23.26 -10.04
N VAL A 316 -7.66 -24.03 -9.07
CA VAL A 316 -9.08 -24.39 -8.93
C VAL A 316 -9.60 -23.85 -7.61
N ASP A 317 -10.69 -23.09 -7.67
CA ASP A 317 -11.47 -22.71 -6.50
C ASP A 317 -12.93 -23.14 -6.67
N ALA A 318 -13.26 -24.31 -6.12
CA ALA A 318 -14.60 -24.86 -6.06
C ALA A 318 -15.60 -23.96 -5.30
N ASN A 319 -15.10 -22.98 -4.52
CA ASN A 319 -15.92 -21.99 -3.85
C ASN A 319 -16.11 -20.68 -4.66
N GLY A 320 -15.37 -20.51 -5.76
CA GLY A 320 -15.40 -19.32 -6.61
C GLY A 320 -16.43 -19.40 -7.74
N ASP A 321 -16.80 -18.22 -8.26
CA ASP A 321 -17.43 -18.06 -9.59
C ASP A 321 -16.70 -16.95 -10.35
N PHE A 322 -15.56 -17.29 -10.95
CA PHE A 322 -14.71 -16.38 -11.72
C PHE A 322 -15.46 -15.69 -12.87
N ILE A 323 -16.42 -16.40 -13.48
CA ILE A 323 -17.23 -15.85 -14.57
C ILE A 323 -18.19 -14.79 -14.03
N ALA A 324 -18.93 -15.10 -12.96
CA ALA A 324 -19.84 -14.13 -12.34
C ALA A 324 -19.09 -12.93 -11.75
N ALA A 325 -17.86 -13.15 -11.28
CA ALA A 325 -16.99 -12.11 -10.77
C ALA A 325 -16.31 -11.25 -11.87
N GLY A 326 -16.55 -11.57 -13.14
CA GLY A 326 -16.07 -10.77 -14.28
C GLY A 326 -14.59 -10.94 -14.59
N VAL A 327 -13.97 -12.04 -14.15
CA VAL A 327 -12.57 -12.38 -14.45
C VAL A 327 -12.40 -12.64 -15.95
N ARG A 328 -11.29 -12.17 -16.53
CA ARG A 328 -10.98 -12.22 -17.97
C ARG A 328 -9.52 -12.57 -18.21
N PRO A 329 -9.18 -13.14 -19.39
CA PRO A 329 -7.81 -13.30 -19.82
C PRO A 329 -7.00 -12.00 -19.78
N GLY A 330 -5.73 -12.10 -19.41
CA GLY A 330 -4.75 -11.03 -19.28
C GLY A 330 -4.81 -10.24 -17.98
N GLN A 331 -5.82 -10.47 -17.13
CA GLN A 331 -5.81 -9.97 -15.76
C GLN A 331 -4.76 -10.69 -14.91
N VAL A 332 -4.35 -10.04 -13.83
CA VAL A 332 -3.31 -10.52 -12.92
C VAL A 332 -3.96 -11.19 -11.70
N ILE A 333 -3.47 -12.38 -11.39
CA ILE A 333 -3.71 -13.09 -10.13
C ILE A 333 -2.46 -12.99 -9.26
N ARG A 334 -2.62 -12.75 -7.97
CA ARG A 334 -1.55 -12.71 -6.98
C ARG A 334 -1.76 -13.84 -5.99
N ASN A 335 -0.70 -14.57 -5.67
CA ASN A 335 -0.63 -15.45 -4.50
C ASN A 335 -0.25 -14.55 -3.32
N VAL A 336 -1.21 -14.28 -2.44
CA VAL A 336 -0.96 -13.40 -1.29
C VAL A 336 -0.18 -14.10 -0.18
N THR A 337 -0.05 -15.42 -0.24
CA THR A 337 0.74 -16.21 0.74
C THR A 337 2.25 -16.01 0.54
N ASP A 338 2.74 -15.87 -0.69
CA ASP A 338 4.18 -15.81 -0.97
C ASP A 338 4.61 -14.65 -1.91
N GLY A 339 3.64 -13.86 -2.39
CA GLY A 339 3.85 -12.75 -3.30
C GLY A 339 4.08 -13.12 -4.77
N SER A 340 3.90 -14.40 -5.13
CA SER A 340 3.92 -14.82 -6.54
C SER A 340 2.81 -14.12 -7.32
N LYS A 341 3.09 -13.69 -8.54
CA LYS A 341 2.07 -13.14 -9.46
C LYS A 341 1.90 -14.09 -10.63
N GLY A 342 0.74 -14.06 -11.29
CA GLY A 342 0.43 -14.84 -12.49
C GLY A 342 -0.44 -14.03 -13.45
N ILE A 343 -0.35 -14.31 -14.75
CA ILE A 343 -1.21 -13.72 -15.77
C ILE A 343 -2.25 -14.78 -16.16
N ILE A 344 -3.53 -14.44 -16.12
CA ILE A 344 -4.62 -15.35 -16.47
C ILE A 344 -4.63 -15.56 -17.98
N ALA A 345 -4.34 -16.77 -18.43
CA ALA A 345 -4.42 -17.14 -19.84
C ALA A 345 -5.86 -17.43 -20.27
N THR A 346 -6.61 -18.22 -19.47
CA THR A 346 -8.00 -18.57 -19.76
C THR A 346 -8.85 -18.71 -18.50
N VAL A 347 -10.15 -18.47 -18.65
CA VAL A 347 -11.19 -18.81 -17.64
C VAL A 347 -11.95 -20.02 -18.19
N SER A 348 -11.63 -21.21 -17.70
CA SER A 348 -12.10 -22.48 -18.26
C SER A 348 -13.50 -22.85 -17.79
N SER A 349 -13.85 -22.51 -16.55
CA SER A 349 -15.18 -22.71 -15.95
C SER A 349 -15.38 -21.69 -14.82
N ARG A 350 -16.51 -21.78 -14.10
CA ARG A 350 -16.81 -20.91 -12.94
C ARG A 350 -15.74 -21.02 -11.85
N ASP A 351 -15.12 -22.17 -11.70
CA ASP A 351 -14.19 -22.54 -10.62
C ASP A 351 -12.75 -22.81 -11.09
N ARG A 352 -12.43 -22.63 -12.39
CA ARG A 352 -11.11 -22.95 -12.94
C ARG A 352 -10.54 -21.87 -13.86
N LEU A 353 -9.25 -21.58 -13.64
CA LEU A 353 -8.42 -20.71 -14.49
C LEU A 353 -7.23 -21.51 -15.03
N SER A 354 -6.60 -20.99 -16.07
CA SER A 354 -5.24 -21.39 -16.48
C SER A 354 -4.35 -20.15 -16.55
N LEU A 355 -3.11 -20.24 -16.09
CA LEU A 355 -2.13 -19.15 -16.07
C LEU A 355 -1.13 -19.29 -17.23
N THR A 356 -0.57 -18.17 -17.68
CA THR A 356 0.53 -18.22 -18.66
C THR A 356 1.77 -18.80 -18.00
N ALA A 357 2.54 -19.60 -18.74
CA ALA A 357 3.81 -20.15 -18.25
C ALA A 357 4.84 -19.06 -17.91
N GLU A 358 4.66 -17.88 -18.49
CA GLU A 358 5.50 -16.70 -18.28
C GLU A 358 5.09 -15.89 -17.04
N GLY A 359 3.88 -16.11 -16.51
CA GLY A 359 3.26 -15.26 -15.51
C GLY A 359 3.72 -15.52 -14.08
N LEU A 360 4.00 -16.78 -13.71
CA LEU A 360 4.39 -17.19 -12.36
C LEU A 360 5.82 -16.73 -12.01
N ARG A 361 5.93 -15.51 -11.47
CA ARG A 361 7.18 -14.84 -11.13
C ARG A 361 7.07 -14.18 -9.76
N GLN A 362 8.22 -13.80 -9.22
CA GLN A 362 8.40 -12.87 -8.10
C GLN A 362 8.09 -13.37 -6.68
N GLY A 363 7.57 -14.58 -6.47
CA GLY A 363 7.49 -15.18 -5.12
C GLY A 363 8.65 -16.12 -4.80
N ASP A 364 8.55 -16.81 -3.67
CA ASP A 364 9.51 -17.81 -3.21
C ASP A 364 9.09 -19.23 -3.67
N ASP A 365 7.79 -19.47 -3.82
CA ASP A 365 7.22 -20.67 -4.44
C ASP A 365 6.22 -20.28 -5.53
N ASN A 366 6.68 -20.25 -6.79
CA ASN A 366 5.90 -19.82 -7.93
C ASN A 366 4.84 -20.87 -8.34
N ARG A 367 3.90 -21.17 -7.43
CA ARG A 367 2.77 -22.08 -7.63
C ARG A 367 1.55 -21.63 -6.82
N PHE A 368 0.39 -22.09 -7.23
CA PHE A 368 -0.88 -21.99 -6.50
C PHE A 368 -1.30 -23.40 -6.12
N SER A 369 -1.32 -23.72 -4.82
CA SER A 369 -1.43 -25.09 -4.35
C SER A 369 -2.20 -25.27 -3.05
N ILE A 370 -2.77 -26.47 -2.90
CA ILE A 370 -3.16 -27.02 -1.60
C ILE A 370 -1.89 -27.54 -0.93
N ASN A 371 -1.44 -26.91 0.17
CA ASN A 371 -0.23 -27.36 0.87
C ASN A 371 -0.49 -28.63 1.71
N ARG A 372 -1.65 -28.73 2.38
CA ARG A 372 -2.12 -29.96 3.06
C ARG A 372 -3.57 -30.29 2.70
N MET A 373 -3.79 -31.48 2.14
CA MET A 373 -5.15 -31.97 1.79
C MET A 373 -6.10 -32.03 3.00
N ASP A 374 -5.57 -32.15 4.23
CA ASP A 374 -6.34 -32.34 5.45
C ASP A 374 -6.56 -31.02 6.23
N ASP A 375 -5.94 -29.92 5.80
CA ASP A 375 -5.99 -28.62 6.46
C ASP A 375 -6.28 -27.50 5.44
N PRO A 376 -7.55 -27.13 5.23
CA PRO A 376 -7.93 -26.11 4.26
C PRO A 376 -7.41 -24.71 4.62
N ASP A 377 -6.90 -24.50 5.84
CA ASP A 377 -6.27 -23.24 6.26
C ASP A 377 -4.80 -23.13 5.81
N ASP A 378 -4.24 -24.20 5.21
CA ASP A 378 -2.90 -24.23 4.61
C ASP A 378 -2.94 -23.99 3.09
N ASN A 379 -4.10 -23.70 2.50
CA ASN A 379 -4.21 -23.49 1.06
C ASN A 379 -3.65 -22.11 0.64
N ASP A 380 -2.99 -22.06 -0.52
CA ASP A 380 -2.54 -20.79 -1.07
C ASP A 380 -3.75 -19.87 -1.32
N ARG A 381 -3.66 -18.65 -0.79
CA ARG A 381 -4.68 -17.62 -0.97
C ARG A 381 -4.35 -16.81 -2.20
N TYR A 382 -5.38 -16.40 -2.92
CA TYR A 382 -5.22 -15.61 -4.12
C TYR A 382 -6.08 -14.35 -4.11
N GLU A 383 -5.60 -13.35 -4.85
CA GLU A 383 -6.35 -12.15 -5.23
C GLU A 383 -6.26 -11.94 -6.73
N ILE A 384 -7.40 -11.76 -7.39
CA ILE A 384 -7.48 -11.40 -8.81
C ILE A 384 -7.85 -9.93 -8.91
N LEU A 385 -7.00 -9.16 -9.60
CA LEU A 385 -7.16 -7.73 -9.79
C LEU A 385 -8.12 -7.42 -10.95
N VAL A 386 -9.43 -7.41 -10.71
CA VAL A 386 -10.41 -7.27 -11.80
C VAL A 386 -10.35 -5.89 -12.45
N ASP A 387 -10.31 -4.83 -11.66
CA ASP A 387 -10.32 -3.45 -12.16
C ASP A 387 -8.92 -2.85 -12.36
N THR A 388 -7.95 -3.30 -11.56
CA THR A 388 -6.59 -2.74 -11.48
C THR A 388 -5.57 -3.55 -12.26
N SER A 389 -6.02 -4.48 -13.10
CA SER A 389 -5.17 -5.12 -14.11
C SER A 389 -5.91 -5.22 -15.45
N GLY A 390 -5.18 -5.49 -16.51
CA GLY A 390 -5.76 -5.62 -17.84
C GLY A 390 -4.70 -5.82 -18.91
N VAL A 391 -5.10 -5.60 -20.16
CA VAL A 391 -4.27 -5.84 -21.34
C VAL A 391 -4.16 -4.57 -22.18
N ALA A 392 -2.93 -4.23 -22.55
CA ALA A 392 -2.63 -3.16 -23.49
C ALA A 392 -3.28 -3.43 -24.86
N THR A 393 -4.09 -2.51 -25.36
CA THR A 393 -4.74 -2.59 -26.68
C THR A 393 -3.88 -1.99 -27.79
N ASP A 394 -4.34 -2.13 -29.03
CA ASP A 394 -3.57 -1.87 -30.26
C ASP A 394 -2.92 -0.47 -30.37
N ASP A 395 -3.49 0.59 -29.76
CA ASP A 395 -2.87 1.93 -29.77
C ASP A 395 -1.89 2.16 -28.60
N SER A 396 -1.55 1.11 -27.83
CA SER A 396 -0.44 1.17 -26.88
C SER A 396 0.89 1.26 -27.64
N LEU A 397 1.57 2.38 -27.50
CA LEU A 397 2.82 2.67 -28.20
C LEU A 397 3.67 3.65 -27.40
N GLY A 398 4.98 3.41 -27.39
CA GLY A 398 5.92 4.32 -26.72
C GLY A 398 5.59 4.36 -25.23
N ASN A 399 5.29 5.53 -24.66
CA ASN A 399 4.95 5.63 -23.23
C ASN A 399 3.44 5.66 -22.93
N ARG A 400 2.60 5.33 -23.91
CA ARG A 400 1.15 5.28 -23.77
C ARG A 400 0.73 3.83 -23.51
N LEU A 401 0.06 3.62 -22.38
CA LEU A 401 -0.76 2.44 -22.15
C LEU A 401 -2.20 2.79 -22.51
N GLU A 402 -2.81 2.04 -23.40
CA GLU A 402 -4.24 2.09 -23.67
C GLU A 402 -4.86 0.73 -23.37
N ASP A 403 -6.04 0.71 -22.78
CA ASP A 403 -6.85 -0.50 -22.65
C ASP A 403 -8.32 -0.13 -22.81
N THR A 404 -8.81 -0.27 -24.04
CA THR A 404 -10.20 -0.01 -24.41
C THR A 404 -11.17 -1.08 -23.89
N ALA A 405 -10.67 -2.25 -23.48
CA ALA A 405 -11.48 -3.39 -23.06
C ALA A 405 -11.84 -3.35 -21.56
N ARG A 406 -11.14 -2.51 -20.77
CA ARG A 406 -11.42 -2.32 -19.34
C ARG A 406 -12.87 -1.94 -19.07
N ALA A 407 -13.46 -2.53 -18.02
CA ALA A 407 -14.82 -2.20 -17.59
C ALA A 407 -14.92 -0.82 -16.93
N VAL A 408 -13.93 -0.46 -16.11
CA VAL A 408 -13.90 0.80 -15.36
C VAL A 408 -12.75 1.68 -15.86
N ASP A 409 -13.09 2.94 -16.17
CA ASP A 409 -12.15 3.95 -16.66
C ASP A 409 -11.07 4.30 -15.62
N PHE A 410 -9.85 4.62 -16.07
CA PHE A 410 -8.75 4.97 -15.16
C PHE A 410 -9.08 6.14 -14.23
N ALA A 411 -9.73 7.19 -14.76
CA ALA A 411 -10.15 8.33 -13.95
C ALA A 411 -11.22 7.93 -12.92
N THR A 412 -12.14 7.02 -13.29
CA THR A 412 -13.16 6.50 -12.37
C THR A 412 -12.54 5.65 -11.27
N LEU A 413 -11.47 4.91 -11.57
CA LEU A 413 -10.67 4.19 -10.56
C LEU A 413 -9.90 5.13 -9.62
N GLY A 414 -9.91 6.44 -9.89
CA GLY A 414 -9.16 7.42 -9.13
C GLY A 414 -7.66 7.36 -9.38
N ILE A 415 -7.23 6.82 -10.53
CA ILE A 415 -5.81 6.85 -10.95
C ILE A 415 -5.38 8.29 -11.14
N ARG A 416 -4.16 8.62 -10.70
CA ARG A 416 -3.61 9.99 -10.74
C ARG A 416 -2.14 9.98 -11.17
N PRO A 417 -1.61 11.11 -11.67
CA PRO A 417 -0.18 11.28 -11.83
C PRO A 417 0.56 10.97 -10.52
N GLY A 418 1.57 10.10 -10.59
CA GLY A 418 2.34 9.60 -9.46
C GLY A 418 2.02 8.16 -9.05
N ASP A 419 0.86 7.62 -9.44
CA ASP A 419 0.48 6.22 -9.23
C ASP A 419 1.42 5.29 -10.00
N VAL A 420 1.71 4.11 -9.44
CA VAL A 420 2.61 3.12 -10.05
C VAL A 420 1.84 2.24 -11.03
N VAL A 421 2.50 1.89 -12.14
CA VAL A 421 2.02 0.86 -13.08
C VAL A 421 3.17 -0.13 -13.29
N GLU A 422 2.86 -1.42 -13.28
CA GLU A 422 3.78 -2.50 -13.63
C GLU A 422 3.33 -3.14 -14.95
N ASN A 423 4.24 -3.24 -15.92
CA ASN A 423 4.08 -4.13 -17.08
C ASN A 423 4.53 -5.51 -16.62
N VAL A 424 3.57 -6.39 -16.35
CA VAL A 424 3.84 -7.70 -15.77
C VAL A 424 4.50 -8.65 -16.78
N SER A 425 4.27 -8.40 -18.08
CA SER A 425 4.84 -9.19 -19.18
C SER A 425 6.37 -9.11 -19.20
N ASP A 426 6.93 -7.90 -19.08
CA ASP A 426 8.36 -7.64 -19.19
C ASP A 426 9.05 -7.23 -17.86
N GLY A 427 8.26 -7.02 -16.79
CA GLY A 427 8.72 -6.64 -15.45
C GLY A 427 9.15 -5.17 -15.32
N THR A 428 8.90 -4.34 -16.34
CA THR A 428 9.13 -2.90 -16.25
C THR A 428 8.04 -2.25 -15.41
N HIS A 429 8.36 -1.10 -14.81
CA HIS A 429 7.43 -0.35 -13.99
C HIS A 429 7.74 1.14 -14.08
N GLY A 430 6.74 1.93 -13.76
CA GLY A 430 6.78 3.36 -13.94
C GLY A 430 5.71 4.05 -13.14
N VAL A 431 5.60 5.35 -13.38
CA VAL A 431 4.55 6.17 -12.78
C VAL A 431 3.71 6.82 -13.85
N VAL A 432 2.44 7.01 -13.54
CA VAL A 432 1.54 7.83 -14.34
C VAL A 432 2.06 9.28 -14.32
N VAL A 433 2.21 9.87 -15.51
CA VAL A 433 2.54 11.29 -15.69
C VAL A 433 1.38 12.06 -16.32
N GLY A 434 0.41 11.37 -16.92
CA GLY A 434 -0.79 11.97 -17.48
C GLY A 434 -1.88 10.93 -17.76
N ILE A 435 -3.11 11.41 -17.88
CA ILE A 435 -4.30 10.61 -18.21
C ILE A 435 -4.97 11.30 -19.40
N PRO A 436 -4.54 10.99 -20.64
CA PRO A 436 -4.99 11.72 -21.83
C PRO A 436 -6.49 11.58 -22.10
N ASP A 437 -7.05 10.42 -21.78
CA ASP A 437 -8.44 10.04 -21.97
C ASP A 437 -8.83 8.97 -20.94
N SER A 438 -10.09 8.54 -20.94
CA SER A 438 -10.61 7.66 -19.88
C SER A 438 -10.08 6.22 -19.92
N LYS A 439 -9.45 5.81 -21.03
CA LYS A 439 -8.94 4.46 -21.29
C LYS A 439 -7.43 4.41 -21.45
N SER A 440 -6.72 5.52 -21.22
CA SER A 440 -5.29 5.61 -21.49
C SER A 440 -4.49 6.34 -20.42
N LEU A 441 -3.24 5.94 -20.26
CA LEU A 441 -2.25 6.55 -19.38
C LEU A 441 -1.01 6.93 -20.19
N SER A 442 -0.40 8.05 -19.84
CA SER A 442 0.98 8.38 -20.21
C SER A 442 1.88 8.07 -19.03
N LEU A 443 2.94 7.32 -19.28
CA LEU A 443 3.82 6.77 -18.25
C LEU A 443 5.24 7.29 -18.37
N ARG A 444 5.98 7.22 -17.27
CA ARG A 444 7.42 7.42 -17.22
C ARG A 444 8.04 6.25 -16.48
N ARG A 445 9.10 5.66 -17.05
CA ARG A 445 9.80 4.56 -16.39
C ARG A 445 10.47 5.04 -15.11
N LEU A 446 10.30 4.28 -14.03
CA LEU A 446 11.05 4.49 -12.80
C LEU A 446 12.44 3.87 -12.93
N ALA A 447 13.41 4.42 -12.20
CA ALA A 447 14.81 3.99 -12.21
C ALA A 447 15.50 4.02 -13.61
N SER A 448 14.92 4.66 -14.63
CA SER A 448 15.44 4.72 -15.99
C SER A 448 15.19 6.07 -16.66
N ASP A 449 16.02 6.43 -17.64
CA ASP A 449 15.80 7.60 -18.52
C ASP A 449 14.88 7.25 -19.70
N GLY A 450 14.63 5.95 -19.91
CA GLY A 450 13.75 5.48 -20.96
C GLY A 450 12.27 5.73 -20.65
N ASN A 451 11.46 5.58 -21.68
CA ASN A 451 10.01 5.50 -21.51
C ASN A 451 9.63 4.12 -20.96
N MET A 452 8.53 4.05 -20.22
CA MET A 452 7.90 2.78 -19.87
C MET A 452 6.99 2.40 -21.02
N ALA A 453 7.33 1.34 -21.76
CA ALA A 453 6.61 0.94 -22.95
C ALA A 453 5.68 -0.25 -22.72
N PHE A 454 4.63 -0.26 -23.53
CA PHE A 454 3.64 -1.32 -23.64
C PHE A 454 3.51 -1.68 -25.11
N ASP A 455 3.67 -2.96 -25.41
CA ASP A 455 3.29 -3.53 -26.68
C ASP A 455 1.83 -4.03 -26.59
N PRO A 456 1.04 -3.97 -27.68
CA PRO A 456 -0.29 -4.56 -27.69
C PRO A 456 -0.27 -6.03 -27.27
N GLY A 457 -1.11 -6.40 -26.31
CA GLY A 457 -1.13 -7.72 -25.69
C GLY A 457 -0.39 -7.81 -24.35
N ASP A 458 0.40 -6.81 -23.98
CA ASP A 458 1.05 -6.76 -22.67
C ASP A 458 0.03 -6.70 -21.54
N SER A 459 0.20 -7.54 -20.53
CA SER A 459 -0.58 -7.49 -19.30
C SER A 459 0.05 -6.53 -18.29
N TYR A 460 -0.78 -5.73 -17.63
CA TYR A 460 -0.34 -4.77 -16.62
C TYR A 460 -1.14 -4.89 -15.33
N GLU A 461 -0.54 -4.43 -14.23
CA GLU A 461 -1.25 -4.15 -12.99
C GLU A 461 -0.96 -2.73 -12.49
N ILE A 462 -1.87 -2.22 -11.68
CA ILE A 462 -1.79 -0.93 -11.02
C ILE A 462 -1.88 -1.18 -9.51
N PRO A 463 -0.73 -1.23 -8.82
CA PRO A 463 -0.71 -1.32 -7.37
C PRO A 463 -1.54 -0.23 -6.71
N ARG A 464 -2.31 -0.60 -5.69
CA ARG A 464 -3.21 0.33 -4.96
C ARG A 464 -2.78 0.44 -3.52
N PHE A 465 -3.36 1.43 -2.86
CA PHE A 465 -3.26 1.62 -1.41
C PHE A 465 -1.83 1.85 -0.87
N ASN A 466 -0.88 2.27 -1.71
CA ASN A 466 0.43 2.72 -1.24
C ASN A 466 0.31 4.02 -0.44
N GLY A 467 0.96 4.08 0.73
CA GLY A 467 1.08 5.33 1.47
C GLY A 467 1.82 6.38 0.66
N VAL A 468 1.36 7.63 0.67
CA VAL A 468 2.01 8.72 -0.06
C VAL A 468 2.60 9.72 0.94
N PRO A 469 3.90 10.05 0.85
CA PRO A 469 4.52 11.02 1.76
C PRO A 469 3.74 12.33 1.84
N GLY A 470 3.43 12.76 3.06
CA GLY A 470 2.64 13.96 3.34
C GLY A 470 1.12 13.76 3.35
N MET A 471 0.60 12.60 2.95
CA MET A 471 -0.84 12.32 3.03
C MET A 471 -1.24 11.97 4.46
N ARG A 472 -1.99 12.89 5.09
CA ARG A 472 -2.45 12.74 6.47
C ARG A 472 -3.79 12.03 6.64
N GLU A 473 -4.53 11.87 5.54
CA GLU A 473 -5.88 11.33 5.55
C GLU A 473 -6.15 10.60 4.23
N GLY A 474 -6.81 9.46 4.31
CA GLY A 474 -6.98 8.60 3.15
C GLY A 474 -7.51 7.19 3.48
N ALA A 475 -7.51 6.33 2.48
CA ALA A 475 -7.71 4.90 2.70
C ALA A 475 -6.55 4.33 3.52
N LEU A 476 -6.80 3.19 4.17
CA LEU A 476 -5.73 2.45 4.84
C LEU A 476 -4.62 2.13 3.83
N PRO A 477 -3.34 2.39 4.17
CA PRO A 477 -2.24 2.08 3.27
C PRO A 477 -1.95 0.57 3.35
N LEU A 478 -2.65 -0.21 2.55
CA LEU A 478 -2.60 -1.67 2.51
C LEU A 478 -1.70 -2.10 1.37
N HIS A 479 -0.62 -2.79 1.66
CA HIS A 479 0.33 -3.21 0.64
C HIS A 479 0.60 -4.71 0.72
N GLY A 480 0.25 -5.43 -0.35
CA GLY A 480 0.39 -6.87 -0.41
C GLY A 480 1.85 -7.34 -0.46
N VAL A 481 2.08 -8.58 -0.05
CA VAL A 481 3.36 -9.26 -0.27
C VAL A 481 3.63 -9.36 -1.78
N GLY A 482 4.85 -9.05 -2.21
CA GLY A 482 5.27 -9.03 -3.61
C GLY A 482 4.71 -7.87 -4.44
N GLU A 483 3.79 -7.07 -3.91
CA GLU A 483 3.31 -5.86 -4.57
C GLU A 483 4.42 -4.80 -4.63
N ARG A 484 4.42 -3.97 -5.68
CA ARG A 484 5.45 -2.96 -5.89
C ARG A 484 4.91 -1.59 -5.52
N PHE A 485 5.62 -0.91 -4.63
CA PHE A 485 5.25 0.42 -4.14
C PHE A 485 6.38 1.41 -4.38
N ARG A 486 6.00 2.69 -4.50
CA ARG A 486 6.92 3.79 -4.72
C ARG A 486 7.49 4.25 -3.38
N THR A 487 8.81 4.37 -3.30
CA THR A 487 9.47 4.73 -2.04
C THR A 487 10.86 5.31 -2.28
N GLY A 488 11.34 6.17 -1.37
CA GLY A 488 12.75 6.55 -1.34
C GLY A 488 13.54 5.49 -0.57
N PHE A 489 14.81 5.34 -0.88
CA PHE A 489 15.68 4.46 -0.11
C PHE A 489 17.15 4.86 -0.23
N THR A 490 17.94 4.54 0.78
CA THR A 490 19.38 4.74 0.82
C THR A 490 20.08 3.40 0.77
N VAL A 491 21.13 3.30 -0.05
CA VAL A 491 21.90 2.08 -0.26
C VAL A 491 23.32 2.28 0.24
N ALA A 492 23.80 1.30 1.01
CA ALA A 492 25.21 1.08 1.29
C ALA A 492 25.59 -0.34 0.83
N TRP A 493 26.83 -0.53 0.36
CA TRP A 493 27.26 -1.81 -0.19
C TRP A 493 28.76 -2.03 -0.10
N ASN A 494 29.15 -3.30 -0.18
CA ASN A 494 30.51 -3.74 -0.47
C ASN A 494 30.43 -4.98 -1.37
N ILE A 495 31.14 -4.97 -2.50
CA ILE A 495 31.14 -6.02 -3.52
C ILE A 495 32.59 -6.40 -3.85
N SER A 496 32.99 -7.61 -3.43
CA SER A 496 34.37 -8.11 -3.57
C SER A 496 34.61 -9.04 -4.78
N GLY A 497 33.56 -9.39 -5.54
CA GLY A 497 33.67 -10.39 -6.62
C GLY A 497 32.67 -10.24 -7.77
N GLY A 498 32.18 -9.01 -8.03
CA GLY A 498 31.21 -8.74 -9.09
C GLY A 498 31.84 -8.66 -10.50
N THR A 499 31.01 -8.86 -11.53
CA THR A 499 31.39 -8.63 -12.93
C THR A 499 31.31 -7.14 -13.24
N PHE A 500 32.44 -6.55 -13.64
CA PHE A 500 32.54 -5.14 -14.01
C PHE A 500 32.36 -4.95 -15.52
N GLU A 501 31.38 -4.15 -15.90
CA GLU A 501 31.04 -3.78 -17.28
C GLU A 501 31.21 -2.26 -17.44
N ILE A 502 31.78 -1.79 -18.56
CA ILE A 502 31.94 -0.37 -18.85
C ILE A 502 31.77 -0.10 -20.34
N THR A 503 31.03 0.94 -20.70
CA THR A 503 30.83 1.39 -22.08
C THR A 503 30.78 2.92 -22.14
N PRO A 504 31.45 3.58 -23.11
CA PRO A 504 32.48 3.04 -24.00
C PRO A 504 33.78 2.67 -23.25
N SER A 505 34.75 2.09 -23.96
CA SER A 505 36.07 1.76 -23.38
C SER A 505 36.80 3.03 -22.92
N THR A 506 37.09 3.14 -21.63
CA THR A 506 37.95 4.19 -21.04
C THR A 506 39.37 3.68 -20.87
N ASN A 507 40.36 4.55 -20.92
CA ASN A 507 41.77 4.17 -20.75
C ASN A 507 42.57 5.09 -19.81
N ASN A 508 41.93 6.05 -19.13
CA ASN A 508 42.55 6.77 -18.01
C ASN A 508 42.58 5.84 -16.77
N SER A 509 43.78 5.47 -16.32
CA SER A 509 43.98 4.54 -15.20
C SER A 509 43.50 5.09 -13.86
N GLU A 510 43.72 6.37 -13.59
CA GLU A 510 43.33 6.99 -12.31
C GLU A 510 41.81 7.09 -12.20
N TYR A 511 41.15 7.53 -13.28
CA TYR A 511 39.70 7.52 -13.35
C TYR A 511 39.12 6.10 -13.22
N LEU A 512 39.70 5.12 -13.93
CA LEU A 512 39.24 3.72 -13.88
C LEU A 512 39.35 3.13 -12.47
N ARG A 513 40.42 3.45 -11.74
CA ARG A 513 40.61 3.03 -10.35
C ARG A 513 39.50 3.59 -9.46
N ALA A 514 39.28 4.90 -9.50
CA ALA A 514 38.23 5.57 -8.74
C ALA A 514 36.82 5.11 -9.11
N LEU A 515 36.57 4.79 -10.38
CA LEU A 515 35.28 4.25 -10.84
C LEU A 515 35.02 2.84 -10.30
N ARG A 516 36.05 1.97 -10.28
CA ARG A 516 35.92 0.62 -9.72
C ARG A 516 35.67 0.65 -8.22
N GLU A 517 36.33 1.54 -7.49
CA GLU A 517 36.10 1.72 -6.05
C GLU A 517 34.67 2.20 -5.79
N ALA A 518 34.19 3.21 -6.53
CA ALA A 518 32.83 3.72 -6.42
C ALA A 518 31.74 2.71 -6.81
N LEU A 519 32.05 1.73 -7.67
CA LEU A 519 31.13 0.61 -7.96
C LEU A 519 31.26 -0.50 -6.92
N GLY A 520 32.45 -0.73 -6.38
CA GLY A 520 32.75 -1.77 -5.40
C GLY A 520 32.12 -1.50 -4.04
N CYS A 521 32.03 -0.25 -3.60
CA CYS A 521 31.51 0.04 -2.26
C CYS A 521 31.04 1.48 -2.03
N SER A 522 30.24 1.67 -0.97
CA SER A 522 29.75 2.96 -0.46
C SER A 522 29.10 2.78 0.92
N GLY A 523 29.23 3.77 1.80
CA GLY A 523 28.51 3.86 3.08
C GLY A 523 29.01 2.93 4.18
N LEU A 524 30.31 2.93 4.48
CA LEU A 524 30.91 2.03 5.49
C LEU A 524 30.85 2.55 6.94
N ASP A 525 30.63 3.85 7.17
CA ASP A 525 30.66 4.43 8.53
C ASP A 525 29.54 3.94 9.48
N ASP A 526 28.45 3.37 8.96
CA ASP A 526 27.37 2.75 9.76
C ASP A 526 27.70 1.30 10.22
N LEU A 527 28.93 0.83 9.99
CA LEU A 527 29.40 -0.52 10.30
C LEU A 527 30.50 -0.54 11.36
N ALA A 528 30.11 -0.39 12.63
CA ALA A 528 30.89 -0.96 13.73
C ALA A 528 30.77 -2.51 13.71
N THR A 529 31.34 -3.18 12.70
CA THR A 529 31.54 -4.64 12.73
C THR A 529 32.99 -4.95 13.11
N PRO A 530 33.26 -5.49 14.31
CA PRO A 530 34.61 -5.90 14.68
C PRO A 530 35.04 -7.08 13.80
N GLY A 531 36.03 -6.87 12.92
CA GLY A 531 36.70 -7.94 12.17
C GLY A 531 36.48 -7.96 10.65
N ALA A 532 35.70 -7.04 10.07
CA ALA A 532 35.63 -6.87 8.61
C ALA A 532 36.81 -6.00 8.14
N GLY A 533 37.99 -6.61 8.00
CA GLY A 533 39.11 -5.98 7.31
C GLY A 533 38.85 -5.97 5.81
N SER A 534 38.25 -4.91 5.28
CA SER A 534 38.19 -4.67 3.84
C SER A 534 39.48 -3.94 3.42
N SER A 535 40.40 -4.61 2.74
CA SER A 535 41.68 -4.01 2.32
C SER A 535 41.60 -3.03 1.15
N ASP A 536 40.44 -2.85 0.49
CA ASP A 536 40.34 -2.08 -0.76
C ASP A 536 39.17 -1.08 -0.85
N CYS A 537 38.42 -0.81 0.24
CA CYS A 537 37.32 0.17 0.23
C CYS A 537 37.59 1.34 1.17
N ASN A 538 37.49 2.57 0.65
CA ASN A 538 37.55 3.78 1.47
C ASN A 538 36.34 3.87 2.43
N PRO A 539 36.57 3.89 3.76
CA PRO A 539 35.48 3.93 4.74
C PRO A 539 34.65 5.21 4.67
N ASN A 540 35.23 6.31 4.19
CA ASN A 540 34.60 7.63 4.19
C ASN A 540 33.65 7.87 3.00
N LEU A 541 33.37 6.86 2.18
CA LEU A 541 32.42 7.01 1.07
C LEU A 541 30.99 7.08 1.62
N PRO A 542 30.21 8.14 1.31
CA PRO A 542 28.84 8.27 1.79
C PRO A 542 27.93 7.25 1.12
N SER A 543 26.84 6.86 1.79
CA SER A 543 25.76 6.08 1.21
C SER A 543 25.02 6.87 0.12
N VAL A 544 24.30 6.16 -0.76
CA VAL A 544 23.62 6.78 -1.90
C VAL A 544 22.11 6.64 -1.80
N THR A 545 21.40 7.76 -1.89
CA THR A 545 19.94 7.81 -1.81
C THR A 545 19.30 7.87 -3.19
N ALA A 546 18.38 6.95 -3.46
CA ALA A 546 17.36 7.07 -4.49
C ALA A 546 16.17 7.87 -3.92
N PRO A 547 15.82 9.04 -4.48
CA PRO A 547 14.67 9.81 -4.03
C PRO A 547 13.37 9.04 -4.30
N TRP A 548 12.32 9.37 -3.53
CA TRP A 548 10.97 8.81 -3.73
C TRP A 548 10.46 9.01 -5.17
N SER A 549 10.95 10.04 -5.86
CA SER A 549 10.56 10.32 -7.24
C SER A 549 10.97 9.24 -8.24
N ASP A 550 12.04 8.49 -7.95
CA ASP A 550 12.67 7.49 -8.83
C ASP A 550 12.91 6.13 -8.17
N GLY A 551 12.56 5.94 -6.89
CA GLY A 551 12.70 4.68 -6.16
C GLY A 551 11.40 3.88 -6.05
N SER A 552 11.52 2.56 -6.05
CA SER A 552 10.42 1.64 -5.77
C SER A 552 10.93 0.30 -5.23
N CYS A 553 10.19 -0.26 -4.28
CA CYS A 553 10.51 -1.53 -3.65
C CYS A 553 9.28 -2.46 -3.66
N SER A 554 9.53 -3.73 -3.35
CA SER A 554 8.49 -4.73 -3.07
C SER A 554 8.99 -5.62 -1.94
N TRP A 555 8.15 -5.85 -0.93
CA TRP A 555 8.44 -6.71 0.22
C TRP A 555 7.95 -8.13 -0.07
N ARG A 556 8.80 -9.14 0.07
CA ARG A 556 8.36 -10.56 0.09
C ARG A 556 8.14 -11.08 1.51
N ALA A 557 8.96 -10.57 2.42
CA ALA A 557 8.87 -10.76 3.85
C ALA A 557 9.51 -9.54 4.49
N MET A 558 9.41 -9.39 5.81
CA MET A 558 10.05 -8.26 6.50
C MET A 558 11.56 -8.17 6.23
N ASP A 559 12.22 -9.30 5.99
CA ASP A 559 13.66 -9.45 5.74
C ASP A 559 14.04 -9.74 4.29
N SER A 560 13.06 -9.73 3.36
CA SER A 560 13.28 -9.97 1.95
C SER A 560 12.68 -8.84 1.12
N VAL A 561 13.55 -8.11 0.42
CA VAL A 561 13.16 -6.90 -0.32
C VAL A 561 13.79 -6.86 -1.71
N ARG A 562 13.02 -6.33 -2.66
CA ARG A 562 13.51 -6.01 -4.00
C ARG A 562 13.30 -4.53 -4.30
N CYS A 563 14.38 -3.79 -4.44
CA CYS A 563 14.37 -2.35 -4.72
C CYS A 563 15.00 -2.04 -6.07
N GLN A 564 14.40 -1.12 -6.82
CA GLN A 564 15.04 -0.49 -7.96
C GLN A 564 14.87 1.01 -7.85
N GLY A 565 15.90 1.76 -8.19
CA GLY A 565 15.87 3.20 -8.04
C GLY A 565 17.10 3.85 -8.62
N ARG A 566 17.09 5.16 -8.67
CA ARG A 566 18.18 5.94 -9.23
C ARG A 566 18.32 7.26 -8.52
N ALA A 567 19.55 7.63 -8.19
CA ALA A 567 19.87 8.91 -7.58
C ALA A 567 19.69 10.07 -8.57
N ASP A 568 19.68 11.30 -8.07
CA ASP A 568 19.77 12.49 -8.93
C ASP A 568 21.19 12.71 -9.47
N TRP A 569 21.30 13.45 -10.58
CA TRP A 569 22.60 13.90 -11.09
C TRP A 569 23.25 14.86 -10.08
N ARG A 570 24.40 14.49 -9.54
CA ARG A 570 25.21 15.34 -8.66
C ARG A 570 26.56 15.64 -9.30
N TRP A 571 27.11 16.82 -8.99
CA TRP A 571 28.50 17.13 -9.38
C TRP A 571 29.41 16.07 -8.78
N ARG A 572 30.19 15.40 -9.63
CA ARG A 572 31.01 14.25 -9.22
C ARG A 572 32.09 14.72 -8.25
N LEU A 573 32.77 15.81 -8.57
CA LEU A 573 33.83 16.42 -7.78
C LEU A 573 33.54 17.90 -7.61
N ALA A 574 33.14 18.26 -6.40
CA ALA A 574 32.93 19.63 -5.98
C ALA A 574 33.28 19.75 -4.50
N GLY A 575 33.83 20.89 -4.12
CA GLY A 575 34.24 21.13 -2.74
C GLY A 575 34.41 22.62 -2.46
N THR A 576 34.96 22.90 -1.29
CA THR A 576 35.29 24.26 -0.86
C THR A 576 36.77 24.29 -0.54
N VAL A 577 37.49 25.28 -1.05
CA VAL A 577 38.90 25.46 -0.71
C VAL A 577 39.03 25.68 0.80
N THR A 578 39.73 24.80 1.50
CA THR A 578 39.93 24.89 2.96
C THR A 578 41.33 25.34 3.35
N GLY A 579 42.27 25.39 2.41
CA GLY A 579 43.63 25.87 2.66
C GLY A 579 44.29 26.50 1.44
N ASN A 580 45.31 27.33 1.70
CA ASN A 580 46.13 27.92 0.64
C ASN A 580 47.22 26.94 0.18
N HIS A 581 47.55 26.97 -1.11
CA HIS A 581 48.73 26.31 -1.65
C HIS A 581 50.00 27.08 -1.27
N ALA A 582 51.07 26.36 -0.91
CA ALA A 582 52.25 26.98 -0.31
C ALA A 582 53.05 27.88 -1.27
N SER A 583 52.90 27.67 -2.58
CA SER A 583 53.77 28.26 -3.62
C SER A 583 53.05 28.98 -4.76
N SER A 584 51.71 29.02 -4.78
CA SER A 584 50.98 29.47 -5.98
C SER A 584 49.56 29.98 -5.68
N ALA A 585 49.13 31.00 -6.42
CA ALA A 585 47.75 31.53 -6.37
C ALA A 585 46.79 30.74 -7.29
N THR A 586 47.31 29.87 -8.15
CA THR A 586 46.54 28.99 -9.04
C THR A 586 46.36 27.58 -8.49
N GLY A 587 46.84 27.33 -7.28
CA GLY A 587 46.63 26.08 -6.55
C GLY A 587 45.92 26.32 -5.21
N PHE A 588 45.40 25.24 -4.64
CA PHE A 588 44.75 25.26 -3.34
C PHE A 588 44.80 23.92 -2.61
N LYS A 589 44.42 23.92 -1.34
CA LYS A 589 44.21 22.70 -0.54
C LYS A 589 42.75 22.53 -0.16
N ASP A 590 42.30 21.29 -0.16
CA ASP A 590 41.05 20.88 0.46
C ASP A 590 41.32 19.68 1.38
N HIS A 591 41.39 19.93 2.68
CA HIS A 591 41.66 18.91 3.70
C HIS A 591 40.54 17.86 3.80
N ASP A 592 39.35 18.14 3.26
CA ASP A 592 38.20 17.24 3.27
C ASP A 592 38.12 16.39 1.98
N ALA A 593 39.06 16.58 1.05
CA ALA A 593 39.10 15.89 -0.23
C ALA A 593 40.36 15.01 -0.38
N ASP A 594 40.22 13.88 -1.06
CA ASP A 594 41.35 13.09 -1.58
C ASP A 594 41.24 13.03 -3.11
N PHE A 595 41.81 14.04 -3.80
CA PHE A 595 41.75 14.21 -5.25
C PHE A 595 42.31 12.99 -6.00
N HIS A 596 43.37 12.38 -5.49
CA HIS A 596 43.98 11.23 -6.12
C HIS A 596 43.07 10.00 -6.00
N SER A 597 42.49 9.71 -4.82
CA SER A 597 41.49 8.64 -4.66
C SER A 597 40.25 8.86 -5.54
N MET A 598 39.90 10.13 -5.76
CA MET A 598 38.80 10.54 -6.63
C MET A 598 39.14 10.50 -8.13
N GLY A 599 40.34 10.03 -8.49
CA GLY A 599 40.78 9.80 -9.87
C GLY A 599 41.11 11.07 -10.65
N VAL A 600 41.43 12.17 -9.97
CA VAL A 600 41.95 13.39 -10.58
C VAL A 600 43.40 13.17 -11.01
N ASP A 601 43.73 13.59 -12.22
CA ASP A 601 45.06 13.46 -12.81
C ASP A 601 45.53 14.78 -13.45
N GLU A 602 46.83 14.88 -13.75
CA GLU A 602 47.38 15.99 -14.52
C GLU A 602 46.69 16.07 -15.90
N GLY A 603 46.40 17.30 -16.33
CA GLY A 603 45.66 17.56 -17.55
C GLY A 603 44.15 17.57 -17.40
N ASP A 604 43.63 17.29 -16.21
CA ASP A 604 42.23 17.52 -15.87
C ASP A 604 41.91 19.01 -15.75
N ILE A 605 40.62 19.37 -15.68
CA ILE A 605 40.17 20.76 -15.64
C ILE A 605 39.61 21.08 -14.26
N VAL A 606 40.12 22.13 -13.64
CA VAL A 606 39.53 22.70 -12.42
C VAL A 606 38.79 23.99 -12.76
N LEU A 607 37.64 24.20 -12.12
CA LEU A 607 36.83 25.43 -12.21
C LEU A 607 36.66 26.02 -10.83
N ASP A 608 36.98 27.29 -10.68
CA ASP A 608 36.51 28.12 -9.58
C ASP A 608 35.11 28.63 -9.93
N VAL A 609 34.10 28.12 -9.24
CA VAL A 609 32.71 28.54 -9.50
C VAL A 609 32.34 29.82 -8.76
N THR A 610 33.16 30.28 -7.81
CA THR A 610 32.97 31.56 -7.14
C THR A 610 33.25 32.72 -8.09
N ASP A 611 34.36 32.65 -8.81
CA ASP A 611 34.85 33.76 -9.63
C ASP A 611 34.75 33.52 -11.14
N GLY A 612 34.42 32.28 -11.54
CA GLY A 612 34.23 31.83 -12.92
C GLY A 612 35.51 31.40 -13.64
N SER A 613 36.66 31.42 -12.97
CA SER A 613 37.92 31.03 -13.57
C SER A 613 38.04 29.52 -13.77
N ARG A 614 38.86 29.12 -14.74
CA ARG A 614 39.17 27.71 -14.98
C ARG A 614 40.62 27.51 -15.38
N GLY A 615 41.14 26.34 -15.07
CA GLY A 615 42.54 25.97 -15.30
C GLY A 615 42.71 24.51 -15.71
N VAL A 616 43.86 24.20 -16.29
CA VAL A 616 44.31 22.81 -16.48
C VAL A 616 45.25 22.46 -15.33
N ILE A 617 44.99 21.33 -14.69
CA ILE A 617 45.75 20.83 -13.53
C ILE A 617 47.15 20.40 -13.99
N SER A 618 48.19 20.97 -13.36
CA SER A 618 49.59 20.62 -13.57
C SER A 618 50.17 19.70 -12.52
N SER A 619 49.58 19.68 -11.32
CA SER A 619 50.00 18.80 -10.24
C SER A 619 48.80 18.50 -9.35
N VAL A 620 48.76 17.27 -8.85
CA VAL A 620 47.74 16.78 -7.94
C VAL A 620 48.38 15.90 -6.88
N ALA A 621 47.96 16.08 -5.65
CA ALA A 621 48.20 15.22 -4.50
C ALA A 621 46.87 14.98 -3.79
N ASP A 622 46.84 14.15 -2.75
CA ASP A 622 45.60 13.77 -2.06
C ASP A 622 44.76 15.01 -1.68
N GLN A 623 45.33 15.98 -0.95
CA GLN A 623 44.58 17.16 -0.46
C GLN A 623 44.93 18.46 -1.19
N GLU A 624 45.70 18.43 -2.27
CA GLU A 624 46.27 19.62 -2.90
C GLU A 624 46.28 19.50 -4.43
N LEU A 625 45.95 20.58 -5.12
CA LEU A 625 46.06 20.67 -6.57
C LEU A 625 46.59 22.03 -6.99
N GLU A 626 47.26 22.07 -8.14
CA GLU A 626 47.71 23.30 -8.78
C GLU A 626 47.33 23.32 -10.26
N ALA A 627 46.70 24.41 -10.70
CA ALA A 627 46.50 24.69 -12.10
C ALA A 627 47.69 25.46 -12.69
N ILE A 628 48.01 25.19 -13.96
CA ILE A 628 49.08 25.89 -14.70
C ILE A 628 48.81 27.40 -14.74
N ARG A 629 47.54 27.74 -14.96
CA ARG A 629 47.00 29.10 -15.01
C ARG A 629 45.49 29.04 -14.86
N LEU A 630 44.92 30.09 -14.27
CA LEU A 630 43.49 30.35 -14.27
C LEU A 630 43.15 31.46 -15.27
N ASP A 631 42.07 31.28 -16.02
CA ASP A 631 41.62 32.25 -17.03
C ASP A 631 40.08 32.31 -17.08
N GLY A 632 39.56 33.43 -17.58
CA GLY A 632 38.13 33.68 -17.79
C GLY A 632 37.34 34.13 -16.57
N GLY A 633 37.91 34.12 -15.37
CA GLY A 633 37.27 34.57 -14.14
C GLY A 633 37.58 36.02 -13.77
N THR A 634 36.89 36.50 -12.74
CA THR A 634 37.02 37.88 -12.26
C THR A 634 38.29 38.14 -11.45
N ARG A 635 38.87 37.11 -10.81
CA ARG A 635 40.11 37.21 -10.03
C ARG A 635 41.21 36.28 -10.54
N ASN A 636 40.85 35.12 -11.11
CA ASN A 636 41.78 34.09 -11.58
C ASN A 636 42.77 33.66 -10.49
N ASP A 637 42.30 33.58 -9.23
CA ASP A 637 43.02 33.09 -8.06
C ASP A 637 42.09 32.19 -7.22
N PHE A 638 42.61 31.15 -6.58
CA PHE A 638 41.86 30.39 -5.57
C PHE A 638 42.09 30.96 -4.17
N ARG A 639 41.03 31.08 -3.37
CA ARG A 639 41.10 31.49 -1.96
C ARG A 639 40.32 30.54 -1.07
N VAL A 640 40.70 30.47 0.20
CA VAL A 640 39.91 29.77 1.22
C VAL A 640 38.46 30.27 1.22
N GLY A 641 37.52 29.33 1.14
CA GLY A 641 36.09 29.58 0.98
C GLY A 641 35.60 29.62 -0.46
N ASP A 642 36.49 29.66 -1.46
CA ASP A 642 36.07 29.54 -2.86
C ASP A 642 35.51 28.14 -3.12
N GLN A 643 34.44 28.05 -3.90
CA GLN A 643 33.86 26.79 -4.32
C GLN A 643 34.50 26.35 -5.63
N TYR A 644 34.84 25.08 -5.73
CA TYR A 644 35.46 24.52 -6.93
C TYR A 644 34.69 23.32 -7.48
N ARG A 645 34.92 23.03 -8.76
CA ARG A 645 34.51 21.80 -9.44
C ARG A 645 35.66 21.26 -10.28
N ILE A 646 35.75 19.93 -10.39
CA ILE A 646 36.80 19.28 -11.20
C ILE A 646 36.14 18.42 -12.26
N ARG A 647 36.61 18.57 -13.51
CA ARG A 647 36.26 17.71 -14.63
C ARG A 647 37.42 16.75 -14.87
N VAL A 648 37.13 15.47 -14.82
CA VAL A 648 38.12 14.40 -14.97
C VAL A 648 37.99 13.74 -16.33
N ALA A 649 39.09 13.61 -17.06
CA ALA A 649 39.12 12.95 -18.36
C ALA A 649 38.94 11.43 -18.20
N THR A 650 38.10 10.82 -19.01
CA THR A 650 37.90 9.36 -19.00
C THR A 650 38.84 8.64 -19.96
N SER A 651 39.31 9.36 -20.98
CA SER A 651 40.15 8.80 -22.03
C SER A 651 41.33 9.70 -22.36
N ILE A 652 42.48 9.07 -22.57
CA ILE A 652 43.73 9.67 -23.00
C ILE A 652 44.07 9.07 -24.37
N LEU A 653 44.03 9.88 -25.42
CA LEU A 653 44.43 9.43 -26.75
C LEU A 653 45.94 9.13 -26.76
N PRO A 654 46.40 8.10 -27.50
CA PRO A 654 47.83 7.77 -27.56
C PRO A 654 48.66 8.96 -28.03
N GLU A 655 49.84 9.16 -27.43
CA GLU A 655 50.79 10.21 -27.84
C GLU A 655 51.13 10.11 -29.33
N LYS A 656 51.03 11.22 -30.07
CA LYS A 656 51.32 11.31 -31.51
C LYS A 656 52.28 12.44 -31.82
N SER A 657 53.00 12.31 -32.94
CA SER A 657 53.77 13.40 -33.56
C SER A 657 52.93 14.13 -34.60
N ALA A 658 52.86 15.45 -34.51
CA ALA A 658 52.06 16.28 -35.41
C ALA A 658 52.60 16.26 -36.85
N ASN A 659 51.78 15.85 -37.82
CA ASN A 659 52.02 16.12 -39.24
C ASN A 659 51.51 17.54 -39.60
N CYS A 660 52.14 18.52 -38.97
CA CYS A 660 51.80 19.94 -39.02
C CYS A 660 51.96 20.50 -40.44
N ALA A 661 50.84 20.83 -41.10
CA ALA A 661 50.84 21.36 -42.46
C ALA A 661 49.70 22.36 -42.70
N ASP A 662 49.93 23.34 -43.58
CA ASP A 662 48.92 24.33 -43.95
C ASP A 662 47.88 23.72 -44.90
N ILE A 663 46.60 23.98 -44.65
CA ILE A 663 45.49 23.50 -45.49
C ILE A 663 44.69 24.66 -46.08
N SER A 664 44.21 24.50 -47.31
CA SER A 664 43.33 25.48 -47.95
C SER A 664 41.86 25.17 -47.67
N HIS A 665 41.12 26.17 -47.18
CA HIS A 665 39.71 26.02 -46.85
C HIS A 665 38.95 27.34 -47.08
N GLY A 666 37.84 27.30 -47.84
CA GLY A 666 36.96 28.47 -48.05
C GLY A 666 37.63 29.67 -48.72
N GLY A 667 38.70 29.47 -49.51
CA GLY A 667 39.48 30.55 -50.13
C GLY A 667 40.57 31.17 -49.22
N HIS A 668 40.76 30.64 -48.01
CA HIS A 668 41.80 31.05 -47.06
C HIS A 668 42.72 29.86 -46.69
N THR A 669 43.91 30.15 -46.17
CA THR A 669 44.85 29.12 -45.68
C THR A 669 44.76 29.04 -44.15
N ILE A 670 44.53 27.85 -43.62
CA ILE A 670 44.63 27.56 -42.19
C ILE A 670 46.06 27.06 -41.95
N THR A 671 46.84 27.87 -41.24
CA THR A 671 48.25 27.58 -40.96
C THR A 671 48.41 26.84 -39.65
N CYS A 672 49.23 25.78 -39.66
CA CYS A 672 49.64 25.10 -38.44
C CYS A 672 50.70 25.94 -37.72
N GLY A 673 50.51 26.22 -36.42
CA GLY A 673 51.36 27.18 -35.72
C GLY A 673 50.78 27.63 -34.38
N PRO A 674 50.83 28.94 -34.05
CA PRO A 674 50.32 29.46 -32.78
C PRO A 674 48.86 29.05 -32.54
N LEU A 675 48.62 28.35 -31.44
CA LEU A 675 47.27 27.95 -30.98
C LEU A 675 46.44 27.13 -31.98
N THR A 676 47.04 26.69 -33.09
CA THR A 676 46.34 25.99 -34.18
C THR A 676 47.18 24.79 -34.59
N LEU A 677 46.68 23.59 -34.27
CA LEU A 677 47.25 22.34 -34.75
C LEU A 677 46.52 21.93 -36.03
N VAL A 678 47.26 21.67 -37.10
CA VAL A 678 46.72 21.03 -38.30
C VAL A 678 47.48 19.74 -38.53
N ASP A 679 46.91 18.61 -38.12
CA ASP A 679 47.53 17.29 -38.25
C ASP A 679 46.83 16.51 -39.36
N THR A 680 47.43 16.51 -40.54
CA THR A 680 46.82 15.96 -41.76
C THR A 680 46.69 14.42 -41.77
N ASP A 681 47.33 13.73 -40.82
CA ASP A 681 47.21 12.27 -40.66
C ASP A 681 46.10 11.86 -39.67
N ARG A 682 45.28 12.83 -39.25
CA ARG A 682 44.32 12.65 -38.17
C ARG A 682 42.95 13.24 -38.50
N ASN A 683 41.95 12.56 -37.99
CA ASN A 683 40.59 13.06 -37.94
C ASN A 683 40.17 13.14 -36.47
N PHE A 684 40.39 14.30 -35.86
CA PHE A 684 40.10 14.54 -34.45
C PHE A 684 38.62 14.35 -34.12
N ARG A 685 37.71 14.65 -35.06
CA ARG A 685 36.27 14.38 -34.88
C ARG A 685 35.97 12.90 -34.77
N GLN A 686 36.56 12.06 -35.64
CA GLN A 686 36.41 10.60 -35.61
C GLN A 686 37.07 9.98 -34.38
N LEU A 687 38.14 10.58 -33.87
CA LEU A 687 38.79 10.19 -32.62
C LEU A 687 38.02 10.66 -31.37
N GLY A 688 36.85 11.30 -31.54
CA GLY A 688 36.00 11.72 -30.44
C GLY A 688 36.41 13.02 -29.76
N VAL A 689 37.41 13.75 -30.28
CA VAL A 689 37.86 15.03 -29.72
C VAL A 689 36.80 16.12 -29.89
N ARG A 690 36.60 16.90 -28.85
CA ARG A 690 35.56 17.94 -28.74
C ARG A 690 36.14 19.24 -28.16
N PRO A 691 35.41 20.37 -28.31
CA PRO A 691 35.66 21.55 -27.51
C PRO A 691 35.64 21.23 -26.01
N ASP A 692 36.46 21.96 -25.25
CA ASP A 692 36.73 21.78 -23.82
C ASP A 692 37.43 20.46 -23.42
N ASP A 693 37.98 19.73 -24.39
CA ASP A 693 39.03 18.73 -24.16
C ASP A 693 40.40 19.41 -23.93
N THR A 694 41.36 18.70 -23.32
CA THR A 694 42.71 19.24 -23.09
C THR A 694 43.74 18.61 -24.02
N ILE A 695 44.71 19.42 -24.41
CA ILE A 695 45.87 18.99 -25.21
C ILE A 695 47.15 19.45 -24.52
N GLU A 696 48.12 18.54 -24.46
CA GLU A 696 49.48 18.81 -23.99
C GLU A 696 50.42 18.71 -25.18
N ASN A 697 51.17 19.77 -25.47
CA ASN A 697 52.34 19.68 -26.34
C ASN A 697 53.55 19.26 -25.48
N ARG A 698 53.85 17.97 -25.50
CA ARG A 698 54.94 17.35 -24.71
C ARG A 698 56.33 17.75 -25.16
N THR A 699 56.47 18.24 -26.39
CA THR A 699 57.78 18.68 -26.90
C THR A 699 58.14 20.04 -26.35
N LYS A 700 57.13 20.93 -26.23
CA LYS A 700 57.31 22.31 -25.81
C LYS A 700 56.82 22.58 -24.38
N GLY A 701 56.24 21.59 -23.70
CA GLY A 701 55.87 21.64 -22.29
C GLY A 701 54.74 22.62 -21.98
N TRP A 702 53.73 22.73 -22.85
CA TRP A 702 52.59 23.62 -22.65
C TRP A 702 51.26 22.89 -22.82
N TRP A 703 50.24 23.42 -22.16
CA TRP A 703 48.89 22.86 -22.19
C TRP A 703 47.90 23.85 -22.76
N GLY A 704 46.84 23.31 -23.35
CA GLY A 704 45.74 24.12 -23.81
C GLY A 704 44.41 23.41 -23.72
N ILE A 705 43.35 24.22 -23.77
CA ILE A 705 41.96 23.76 -23.85
C ILE A 705 41.49 23.93 -25.29
N ILE A 706 41.00 22.86 -25.89
CA ILE A 706 40.52 22.84 -27.27
C ILE A 706 39.26 23.70 -27.36
N ARG A 707 39.24 24.66 -28.28
CA ARG A 707 38.10 25.53 -28.58
C ARG A 707 37.28 25.00 -29.76
N GLU A 708 37.97 24.47 -30.75
CA GLU A 708 37.37 23.92 -31.96
C GLU A 708 38.13 22.66 -32.35
N SER A 709 37.42 21.58 -32.67
CA SER A 709 38.04 20.33 -33.14
C SER A 709 37.95 20.11 -34.66
N SER A 710 37.72 21.21 -35.41
CA SER A 710 37.65 21.27 -36.89
C SER A 710 37.13 22.64 -37.36
N ALA A 711 37.48 23.06 -38.58
CA ALA A 711 36.76 24.12 -39.30
C ALA A 711 35.54 23.54 -40.06
N SER A 712 34.55 24.38 -40.40
CA SER A 712 33.34 23.95 -41.12
C SER A 712 33.65 23.44 -42.54
N GLY A 713 33.68 22.12 -42.76
CA GLY A 713 33.93 21.51 -44.08
C GLY A 713 35.37 21.02 -44.32
N ASP A 714 36.21 21.00 -43.29
CA ASP A 714 37.46 20.22 -43.26
C ASP A 714 37.18 18.75 -42.86
N THR A 715 38.09 17.86 -43.25
CA THR A 715 38.14 16.44 -42.90
C THR A 715 38.25 16.15 -41.41
N GLY A 716 38.49 17.16 -40.55
CA GLY A 716 38.62 17.00 -39.09
C GLY A 716 40.08 17.03 -38.61
N SER A 717 40.98 17.64 -39.40
CA SER A 717 42.43 17.64 -39.18
C SER A 717 42.90 18.86 -38.35
N VAL A 718 42.01 19.79 -38.01
CA VAL A 718 42.35 21.06 -37.34
C VAL A 718 41.86 21.08 -35.89
N LEU A 719 42.72 21.49 -34.95
CA LEU A 719 42.35 21.93 -33.61
C LEU A 719 42.71 23.40 -33.40
N ARG A 720 41.78 24.20 -32.88
CA ARG A 720 42.10 25.50 -32.27
C ARG A 720 42.11 25.37 -30.77
N VAL A 721 43.10 25.98 -30.13
CA VAL A 721 43.41 25.78 -28.72
C VAL A 721 43.52 27.13 -28.01
N ALA A 722 42.97 27.26 -26.82
CA ALA A 722 43.35 28.34 -25.93
C ALA A 722 44.55 27.90 -25.10
N SER A 723 45.65 28.66 -25.13
CA SER A 723 46.80 28.40 -24.27
C SER A 723 46.38 28.51 -22.81
N MET A 724 46.89 27.62 -21.97
CA MET A 724 46.75 27.66 -20.52
C MET A 724 48.08 27.95 -19.82
N GLY A 725 49.09 28.45 -20.54
CA GLY A 725 50.43 28.75 -20.02
C GLY A 725 51.54 28.03 -20.77
N GLY A 726 52.80 28.50 -20.62
CA GLY A 726 53.98 28.01 -21.34
C GLY A 726 54.65 29.10 -22.22
N SER A 727 55.95 28.97 -22.49
CA SER A 727 56.75 29.99 -23.21
C SER A 727 56.66 29.90 -24.74
N ALA A 728 56.14 28.80 -25.30
CA ALA A 728 56.01 28.57 -26.74
C ALA A 728 54.67 27.88 -27.08
N ASN A 729 53.59 28.66 -27.17
CA ASN A 729 52.21 28.19 -27.41
C ASN A 729 51.90 27.91 -28.89
N ASP A 730 52.84 27.27 -29.60
CA ASP A 730 52.75 26.97 -31.03
C ASP A 730 52.93 25.47 -31.31
N PHE A 731 52.36 25.00 -32.42
CA PHE A 731 52.59 23.66 -32.95
C PHE A 731 53.56 23.70 -34.13
N SER A 732 54.46 22.72 -34.18
CA SER A 732 55.41 22.51 -35.27
C SER A 732 55.38 21.07 -35.75
N HIS A 733 55.84 20.83 -36.98
CA HIS A 733 55.95 19.48 -37.53
C HIS A 733 56.89 18.64 -36.65
N GLY A 734 56.42 17.45 -36.25
CA GLY A 734 57.16 16.56 -35.35
C GLY A 734 56.91 16.79 -33.85
N ASP A 735 56.21 17.86 -33.45
CA ASP A 735 55.83 18.07 -32.05
C ASP A 735 54.99 16.88 -31.55
N ARG A 736 55.42 16.29 -30.43
CA ARG A 736 54.67 15.26 -29.70
C ARG A 736 53.55 15.89 -28.90
N TYR A 737 52.34 15.38 -29.03
CA TYR A 737 51.17 15.82 -28.29
C TYR A 737 50.33 14.65 -27.78
N ILE A 738 49.57 14.90 -26.71
CA ILE A 738 48.58 14.00 -26.14
C ILE A 738 47.28 14.76 -25.89
N ILE A 739 46.14 14.10 -26.10
CA ILE A 739 44.81 14.70 -25.93
C ILE A 739 44.04 13.91 -24.88
N ARG A 740 43.43 14.61 -23.94
CA ARG A 740 42.50 14.03 -22.97
C ARG A 740 41.08 14.43 -23.36
N THR A 741 40.17 13.46 -23.32
CA THR A 741 38.80 13.62 -23.79
C THR A 741 37.82 12.83 -22.94
N GLY A 742 36.52 13.09 -23.15
CA GLY A 742 35.44 12.45 -22.42
C GLY A 742 35.38 12.89 -20.96
N PHE A 743 35.47 14.20 -20.73
CA PHE A 743 35.43 14.79 -19.40
C PHE A 743 34.10 14.53 -18.67
N VAL A 744 34.20 14.20 -17.38
CA VAL A 744 33.04 13.98 -16.50
C VAL A 744 32.80 15.18 -15.61
N ASP A 745 31.56 15.65 -15.58
CA ASP A 745 31.08 16.73 -14.71
C ASP A 745 30.19 16.19 -13.58
N LYS A 746 29.20 15.37 -13.93
CA LYS A 746 28.19 14.85 -13.00
C LYS A 746 28.17 13.34 -12.99
N ARG A 747 27.80 12.77 -11.85
CA ARG A 747 27.63 11.32 -11.65
C ARG A 747 26.23 11.03 -11.15
N ARG A 748 25.71 9.86 -11.52
CA ARG A 748 24.45 9.31 -11.03
C ARG A 748 24.58 7.81 -10.83
N HIS A 749 23.92 7.30 -9.78
CA HIS A 749 23.85 5.87 -9.48
C HIS A 749 22.45 5.35 -9.80
N ALA A 750 22.35 4.12 -10.32
CA ALA A 750 21.13 3.35 -10.41
C ALA A 750 21.32 1.99 -9.74
N PHE A 751 20.23 1.48 -9.18
CA PHE A 751 20.19 0.29 -8.35
C PHE A 751 19.11 -0.65 -8.89
N ALA A 752 19.45 -1.92 -9.01
CA ALA A 752 18.48 -3.01 -9.08
C ALA A 752 18.96 -4.07 -8.09
N LEU A 753 18.27 -4.21 -6.96
CA LEU A 753 18.70 -5.02 -5.82
C LEU A 753 17.56 -5.93 -5.38
N ALA A 754 17.88 -7.18 -5.08
CA ALA A 754 17.00 -8.21 -4.57
C ALA A 754 17.81 -9.14 -3.65
N PHE A 755 17.42 -9.20 -2.38
CA PHE A 755 18.14 -9.99 -1.39
C PHE A 755 17.30 -10.25 -0.13
N HIS A 756 17.76 -11.23 0.65
CA HIS A 756 17.26 -11.55 1.98
C HIS A 756 18.31 -11.17 3.03
N GLY A 757 17.87 -10.68 4.20
CA GLY A 757 18.78 -10.13 5.20
C GLY A 757 18.27 -10.18 6.63
N SER A 758 18.77 -9.25 7.43
CA SER A 758 18.25 -8.90 8.75
C SER A 758 17.52 -7.58 8.62
N ALA A 759 16.25 -7.58 9.02
CA ALA A 759 15.40 -6.40 8.98
C ALA A 759 15.42 -5.65 10.31
N THR A 760 15.43 -4.32 10.24
CA THR A 760 15.21 -3.43 11.38
C THR A 760 14.24 -2.34 11.00
N VAL A 761 13.52 -1.80 11.98
CA VAL A 761 12.64 -0.65 11.78
C VAL A 761 13.11 0.49 12.67
N HIS A 762 13.20 1.69 12.10
CA HIS A 762 13.67 2.87 12.82
C HIS A 762 12.52 3.48 13.64
N GLU A 763 12.62 3.36 14.96
CA GLU A 763 11.58 3.73 15.95
C GLU A 763 11.02 5.16 15.83
N ASN A 764 11.72 6.10 15.19
CA ASN A 764 11.27 7.50 15.08
C ASN A 764 10.72 7.85 13.69
N THR A 765 10.92 7.00 12.69
CA THR A 765 10.56 7.31 11.29
C THR A 765 9.67 6.26 10.66
N GLY A 766 9.49 5.10 11.29
CA GLY A 766 8.79 3.94 10.72
C GLY A 766 9.45 3.36 9.47
N GLN A 767 10.62 3.89 9.06
CA GLN A 767 11.33 3.41 7.89
C GLN A 767 12.07 2.12 8.20
N ARG A 768 12.17 1.24 7.19
CA ARG A 768 12.86 -0.05 7.30
C ARG A 768 14.28 0.02 6.78
N ALA A 769 15.11 -0.85 7.34
CA ALA A 769 16.39 -1.24 6.78
C ALA A 769 16.46 -2.76 6.65
N VAL A 770 17.06 -3.25 5.56
CA VAL A 770 17.36 -4.67 5.36
C VAL A 770 18.82 -4.79 4.99
N ARG A 771 19.55 -5.59 5.77
CA ARG A 771 20.98 -5.84 5.57
C ARG A 771 21.24 -7.31 5.30
N THR A 772 21.86 -7.63 4.18
CA THR A 772 22.30 -9.01 3.90
C THR A 772 23.34 -9.47 4.90
N ARG A 773 23.29 -10.73 5.33
CA ARG A 773 24.39 -11.31 6.12
C ARG A 773 25.61 -11.48 5.21
N ILE A 774 26.80 -11.20 5.76
CA ILE A 774 28.07 -11.44 5.09
C ILE A 774 28.14 -12.91 4.65
N GLY A 775 28.43 -13.15 3.37
CA GLY A 775 28.48 -14.49 2.80
C GLY A 775 27.10 -15.11 2.49
N ALA A 776 26.01 -14.34 2.47
CA ALA A 776 24.71 -14.83 2.01
C ALA A 776 24.65 -14.96 0.47
N PRO A 777 23.90 -15.93 -0.07
CA PRO A 777 23.61 -15.98 -1.50
C PRO A 777 22.83 -14.72 -1.92
N LEU A 778 23.22 -14.17 -3.06
CA LEU A 778 22.61 -12.97 -3.63
C LEU A 778 21.94 -13.31 -4.96
N ALA A 779 20.87 -12.59 -5.26
CA ALA A 779 20.21 -12.75 -6.54
C ALA A 779 21.15 -12.30 -7.68
N THR A 780 21.25 -13.10 -8.74
CA THR A 780 22.10 -12.80 -9.91
C THR A 780 21.69 -11.54 -10.68
N GLN A 781 20.51 -11.01 -10.37
CA GLN A 781 19.96 -9.79 -10.95
C GLN A 781 20.43 -8.51 -10.26
N ASN A 782 21.23 -8.60 -9.19
CA ASN A 782 21.70 -7.41 -8.49
C ASN A 782 22.71 -6.64 -9.33
N GLU A 783 22.41 -5.37 -9.57
CA GLU A 783 23.19 -4.44 -10.39
C GLU A 783 23.30 -3.09 -9.66
N ILE A 784 24.52 -2.57 -9.60
CA ILE A 784 24.77 -1.15 -9.34
C ILE A 784 25.37 -0.56 -10.60
N ARG A 785 24.78 0.52 -11.09
CA ARG A 785 25.20 1.22 -12.31
C ARG A 785 25.59 2.65 -11.99
N ILE A 786 26.71 3.10 -12.53
CA ILE A 786 27.16 4.48 -12.54
C ILE A 786 27.08 5.01 -13.96
N GLN A 787 26.44 6.15 -14.11
CA GLN A 787 26.50 6.95 -15.32
C GLN A 787 27.16 8.28 -15.03
N ASP A 788 28.17 8.61 -15.82
CA ASP A 788 28.92 9.85 -15.74
C ASP A 788 28.60 10.73 -16.98
N TRP A 789 28.29 11.99 -16.71
CA TRP A 789 27.76 12.95 -17.68
C TRP A 789 28.71 14.12 -17.87
N ASP A 790 28.94 14.45 -19.13
CA ASP A 790 29.59 15.68 -19.58
C ASP A 790 28.53 16.79 -19.67
N ALA A 791 28.57 17.73 -18.73
CA ALA A 791 27.59 18.81 -18.63
C ALA A 791 27.72 19.79 -19.80
N THR A 792 28.93 19.98 -20.32
CA THR A 792 29.23 20.85 -21.45
C THR A 792 28.79 20.20 -22.75
N GLY A 793 29.16 18.93 -22.96
CA GLY A 793 28.82 18.16 -24.16
C GLY A 793 27.40 17.59 -24.18
N GLN A 794 26.65 17.73 -23.08
CA GLN A 794 25.30 17.21 -22.89
C GLN A 794 25.17 15.73 -23.27
N ARG A 795 26.06 14.87 -22.74
CA ARG A 795 26.07 13.44 -23.05
C ARG A 795 26.60 12.59 -21.91
N ILE A 796 26.19 11.32 -21.89
CA ILE A 796 26.85 10.28 -21.08
C ILE A 796 28.21 9.98 -21.72
N VAL A 797 29.26 10.04 -20.92
CA VAL A 797 30.63 9.70 -21.35
C VAL A 797 31.07 8.35 -20.85
N VAL A 798 30.48 7.87 -19.74
CA VAL A 798 30.70 6.52 -19.20
C VAL A 798 29.39 5.98 -18.64
N ASP A 799 29.07 4.75 -19.00
CA ASP A 799 28.05 3.90 -18.40
C ASP A 799 28.72 2.62 -17.92
N ALA A 800 28.81 2.44 -16.61
CA ALA A 800 29.50 1.34 -15.98
C ALA A 800 28.58 0.64 -14.98
N ALA A 801 28.69 -0.69 -14.87
CA ALA A 801 27.90 -1.47 -13.94
C ALA A 801 28.76 -2.54 -13.26
N ILE A 802 28.40 -2.86 -12.03
CA ILE A 802 28.85 -4.06 -11.33
C ILE A 802 27.65 -4.96 -11.08
N ARG A 803 27.77 -6.23 -11.47
CA ARG A 803 26.74 -7.26 -11.27
C ARG A 803 27.25 -8.32 -10.31
N THR A 804 26.43 -8.77 -9.38
CA THR A 804 26.83 -9.89 -8.52
C THR A 804 26.64 -11.21 -9.25
N GLY A 805 27.68 -12.05 -9.28
CA GLY A 805 27.59 -13.41 -9.79
C GLY A 805 26.93 -14.37 -8.77
N PRO A 806 26.59 -15.61 -9.18
CA PRO A 806 26.01 -16.61 -8.28
C PRO A 806 26.98 -17.10 -7.19
N ALA A 807 28.29 -16.84 -7.35
CA ALA A 807 29.31 -17.19 -6.37
C ALA A 807 29.37 -16.12 -5.27
N VAL A 808 29.10 -16.53 -4.04
CA VAL A 808 29.22 -15.70 -2.85
C VAL A 808 30.72 -15.42 -2.60
N ALA A 809 31.17 -14.20 -2.86
CA ALA A 809 32.43 -13.72 -2.29
C ALA A 809 32.21 -13.48 -0.78
N THR A 810 33.20 -13.84 0.05
CA THR A 810 33.06 -13.87 1.52
C THR A 810 32.68 -12.54 2.14
N ASP A 811 32.91 -11.42 1.45
CA ASP A 811 32.74 -10.07 2.01
C ASP A 811 31.72 -9.21 1.24
N THR A 812 30.84 -9.82 0.42
CA THR A 812 29.79 -9.06 -0.27
C THR A 812 28.56 -8.83 0.62
N TRP A 813 28.07 -7.59 0.68
CA TRP A 813 26.81 -7.26 1.35
C TRP A 813 26.15 -5.99 0.77
N PHE A 814 24.84 -5.89 1.00
CA PHE A 814 24.00 -4.72 0.75
C PHE A 814 23.25 -4.35 2.03
N ASP A 815 23.07 -3.05 2.24
CA ASP A 815 22.13 -2.49 3.19
C ASP A 815 21.25 -1.49 2.45
N VAL A 816 19.94 -1.69 2.54
CA VAL A 816 18.96 -0.76 1.99
C VAL A 816 18.11 -0.27 3.13
N SER A 817 18.16 1.04 3.39
CA SER A 817 17.46 1.71 4.48
C SER A 817 16.55 2.83 3.99
N GLY A 818 15.73 3.36 4.87
CA GLY A 818 14.82 4.46 4.55
C GLY A 818 13.56 4.05 3.78
N ILE A 819 13.30 2.75 3.65
CA ILE A 819 12.18 2.21 2.88
C ILE A 819 10.88 2.44 3.66
N GLN A 820 9.86 2.95 2.98
CA GLN A 820 8.53 3.13 3.56
C GLN A 820 7.93 1.77 3.96
N LEU A 821 7.21 1.78 5.09
CA LEU A 821 6.44 0.65 5.58
C LEU A 821 4.95 1.02 5.58
N ASP A 822 4.18 0.20 4.87
CA ASP A 822 2.72 0.23 4.84
C ASP A 822 2.16 -0.95 5.66
N LEU A 823 0.84 -0.97 5.87
CA LEU A 823 0.17 -2.08 6.57
C LEU A 823 0.13 -3.32 5.65
N ALA A 824 0.34 -4.50 6.22
CA ALA A 824 0.19 -5.74 5.49
C ALA A 824 -1.26 -6.27 5.59
N PRO A 825 -1.80 -6.91 4.55
CA PRO A 825 -3.07 -7.61 4.66
C PRO A 825 -3.09 -8.63 5.82
N ASP A 826 -1.99 -9.34 6.05
CA ASP A 826 -1.89 -10.35 7.11
C ASP A 826 -1.96 -9.76 8.55
N ASP A 827 -1.85 -8.43 8.70
CA ASP A 827 -2.07 -7.78 10.00
C ASP A 827 -3.56 -7.80 10.40
N PHE A 828 -4.47 -7.97 9.42
CA PHE A 828 -5.92 -8.00 9.64
C PHE A 828 -6.48 -9.43 9.56
N PRO A 829 -7.60 -9.72 10.24
CA PRO A 829 -8.30 -10.99 10.06
C PRO A 829 -8.79 -11.18 8.62
N ASP A 830 -8.75 -12.40 8.09
CA ASP A 830 -9.15 -12.71 6.71
C ASP A 830 -10.52 -12.18 6.31
N TRP A 831 -11.49 -12.30 7.23
CA TRP A 831 -12.85 -11.83 7.02
C TRP A 831 -12.96 -10.31 6.79
N PHE A 832 -11.94 -9.52 7.15
CA PHE A 832 -11.88 -8.09 6.85
C PHE A 832 -11.80 -7.86 5.34
N PHE A 833 -11.06 -8.70 4.61
CA PHE A 833 -10.94 -8.64 3.16
C PHE A 833 -12.06 -9.41 2.47
N ASP A 834 -12.41 -10.60 2.94
CA ASP A 834 -13.48 -11.42 2.34
C ASP A 834 -14.84 -10.71 2.34
N ASN A 835 -15.08 -9.87 3.35
CA ASN A 835 -16.29 -9.04 3.45
C ASN A 835 -16.10 -7.63 2.88
N ASP A 836 -14.98 -7.31 2.24
CA ASP A 836 -14.72 -6.00 1.64
C ASP A 836 -14.73 -4.80 2.63
N TRP A 837 -14.44 -5.02 3.92
CA TRP A 837 -14.46 -3.93 4.91
C TRP A 837 -13.44 -2.83 4.62
N HIS A 838 -12.28 -3.18 4.07
CA HIS A 838 -11.26 -2.23 3.62
C HIS A 838 -11.79 -1.15 2.66
N LYS A 839 -12.89 -1.41 1.94
CA LYS A 839 -13.54 -0.45 1.02
C LYS A 839 -14.32 0.66 1.74
N PHE A 840 -14.63 0.47 3.02
CA PHE A 840 -15.48 1.36 3.82
C PHE A 840 -14.73 2.05 4.97
N ILE A 841 -13.47 1.66 5.22
CA ILE A 841 -12.66 2.18 6.33
C ILE A 841 -11.64 3.20 5.82
N TYR A 842 -11.65 4.36 6.44
CA TYR A 842 -10.76 5.49 6.20
C TYR A 842 -10.01 5.83 7.47
N MET A 843 -8.85 6.47 7.32
CA MET A 843 -8.02 6.92 8.42
C MET A 843 -7.58 8.38 8.23
N ALA A 844 -7.47 9.11 9.34
CA ALA A 844 -6.78 10.39 9.41
C ALA A 844 -5.81 10.39 10.61
N ALA A 845 -4.65 11.02 10.47
CA ALA A 845 -3.71 11.26 11.57
C ALA A 845 -3.21 12.71 11.59
N SER A 846 -2.88 13.20 12.78
CA SER A 846 -2.25 14.50 12.96
C SER A 846 -0.83 14.47 12.38
N PRO A 847 -0.38 15.54 11.68
CA PRO A 847 0.96 15.60 11.08
C PRO A 847 2.13 15.31 12.03
N ALA A 848 1.97 15.63 13.32
CA ALA A 848 3.00 15.38 14.33
C ALA A 848 3.29 13.89 14.57
N TYR A 849 2.33 13.01 14.26
CA TYR A 849 2.43 11.56 14.46
C TYR A 849 2.60 10.79 13.15
N LEU A 850 2.86 11.49 12.05
CA LEU A 850 3.22 10.92 10.76
C LEU A 850 4.76 10.89 10.61
N PRO A 851 5.32 10.17 9.62
CA PRO A 851 6.76 10.10 9.44
C PRO A 851 7.42 11.49 9.32
N GLY A 852 8.45 11.73 10.14
CA GLY A 852 9.13 13.04 10.23
C GLY A 852 8.43 14.07 11.12
N GLY A 853 7.32 13.69 11.75
CA GLY A 853 6.64 14.48 12.78
C GLY A 853 7.44 14.56 14.08
N ASN A 854 7.00 15.45 14.97
CA ASN A 854 7.67 15.78 16.24
C ASN A 854 7.05 15.08 17.47
N ASP A 855 6.11 14.15 17.26
CA ASP A 855 5.38 13.43 18.31
C ASP A 855 4.59 14.35 19.27
N ASP A 856 4.27 15.58 18.85
CA ASP A 856 3.48 16.53 19.61
C ASP A 856 2.70 17.48 18.69
N CYS A 857 1.42 17.15 18.45
CA CYS A 857 0.54 17.99 17.64
C CYS A 857 0.03 19.24 18.38
N ALA A 858 0.08 19.25 19.72
CA ALA A 858 -0.45 20.34 20.53
C ALA A 858 0.49 21.56 20.47
N LEU A 859 1.81 21.33 20.47
CA LEU A 859 2.81 22.38 20.28
C LEU A 859 2.78 23.00 18.87
N SER A 860 2.45 22.19 17.86
CA SER A 860 2.38 22.64 16.47
C SER A 860 1.01 23.20 16.06
N GLY A 861 -0.01 23.10 16.93
CA GLY A 861 -1.35 23.60 16.67
C GLY A 861 -2.10 22.87 15.56
N ASN A 862 -1.69 21.64 15.23
CA ASN A 862 -2.15 20.88 14.07
C ASN A 862 -2.75 19.52 14.44
N CYS A 863 -3.30 19.37 15.65
CA CYS A 863 -4.01 18.16 16.04
C CYS A 863 -5.34 18.02 15.28
N LEU A 864 -5.78 16.77 15.07
CA LEU A 864 -7.15 16.51 14.62
C LEU A 864 -8.15 16.93 15.70
N THR A 865 -9.31 17.37 15.25
CA THR A 865 -10.44 17.75 16.10
C THR A 865 -11.61 16.80 15.89
N LEU A 866 -12.15 16.23 16.97
CA LEU A 866 -13.36 15.40 16.95
C LEU A 866 -14.51 16.10 17.69
N LYS A 867 -15.58 16.42 16.95
CA LYS A 867 -16.88 16.86 17.48
C LYS A 867 -17.73 15.62 17.79
N THR A 868 -18.10 15.41 19.05
CA THR A 868 -19.04 14.34 19.44
C THR A 868 -20.40 14.93 19.78
N VAL A 869 -21.41 14.64 18.96
CA VAL A 869 -22.81 15.04 19.18
C VAL A 869 -23.50 13.99 20.05
N GLY A 870 -23.63 14.29 21.34
CA GLY A 870 -24.28 13.44 22.32
C GLY A 870 -25.74 13.81 22.59
N LEU A 871 -26.39 13.06 23.49
CA LEU A 871 -27.73 13.40 23.97
C LEU A 871 -27.76 14.74 24.72
N GLY A 872 -26.67 15.07 25.43
CA GLY A 872 -26.48 16.29 26.22
C GLY A 872 -25.85 17.48 25.49
N GLY A 873 -25.73 17.43 24.15
CA GLY A 873 -25.09 18.46 23.33
C GLY A 873 -23.78 17.98 22.69
N THR A 874 -23.07 18.90 22.05
CA THR A 874 -21.81 18.63 21.33
C THR A 874 -20.60 18.88 22.22
N THR A 875 -19.71 17.90 22.31
CA THR A 875 -18.37 18.05 22.90
C THR A 875 -17.31 18.11 21.82
N VAL A 876 -16.21 18.82 22.07
CA VAL A 876 -15.10 18.96 21.11
C VAL A 876 -13.83 18.50 21.78
N ARG A 877 -13.09 17.64 21.08
CA ARG A 877 -11.76 17.15 21.48
C ARG A 877 -10.76 17.55 20.40
N ALA A 878 -9.76 18.38 20.73
CA ALA A 878 -8.83 18.99 19.75
C ALA A 878 -7.38 18.52 19.92
N ASP A 879 -7.18 17.36 20.56
CA ASP A 879 -5.89 16.71 20.85
C ASP A 879 -5.88 15.28 20.30
N VAL A 880 -6.56 15.04 19.17
CA VAL A 880 -6.73 13.68 18.62
C VAL A 880 -5.56 13.33 17.72
N GLU A 881 -4.85 12.25 18.05
CA GLU A 881 -3.69 11.79 17.28
C GLU A 881 -4.10 11.18 15.94
N ALA A 882 -5.03 10.22 15.97
CA ALA A 882 -5.55 9.56 14.79
C ALA A 882 -7.01 9.12 14.96
N LEU A 883 -7.70 8.98 13.84
CA LEU A 883 -9.09 8.60 13.72
C LEU A 883 -9.25 7.52 12.65
N LEU A 884 -10.10 6.54 12.93
CA LEU A 884 -10.69 5.62 11.97
C LEU A 884 -12.14 6.04 11.70
N ILE A 885 -12.54 5.99 10.44
CA ILE A 885 -13.87 6.40 9.98
C ILE A 885 -14.43 5.27 9.12
N SER A 886 -15.58 4.72 9.52
CA SER A 886 -16.40 3.84 8.71
C SER A 886 -17.48 4.67 8.03
N ALA A 887 -17.66 4.47 6.73
CA ALA A 887 -18.71 5.13 5.95
C ALA A 887 -20.14 4.67 6.34
N GLY A 888 -20.29 3.63 7.17
CA GLY A 888 -21.60 3.15 7.61
C GLY A 888 -22.46 2.56 6.50
N THR A 889 -23.71 2.17 6.79
CA THR A 889 -24.69 1.82 5.75
C THR A 889 -25.08 3.03 4.90
N ARG A 890 -25.49 2.83 3.64
CA ARG A 890 -26.03 3.90 2.79
C ARG A 890 -27.16 4.67 3.50
N THR A 891 -27.14 6.00 3.39
CA THR A 891 -28.19 6.90 3.87
C THR A 891 -29.51 6.69 3.13
N ASP A 892 -30.62 6.82 3.87
CA ASP A 892 -32.01 6.67 3.41
C ASP A 892 -32.75 8.02 3.28
N GLY A 893 -32.06 9.15 3.53
CA GLY A 893 -32.62 10.48 3.43
C GLY A 893 -32.74 11.01 1.99
N ALA A 894 -33.87 11.65 1.67
CA ALA A 894 -34.21 12.14 0.34
C ALA A 894 -33.21 13.15 -0.28
N ASN A 895 -32.33 13.79 0.51
CA ASN A 895 -31.40 14.83 0.05
C ASN A 895 -29.92 14.54 0.35
N CYS A 896 -29.59 13.30 0.70
CA CYS A 896 -28.22 12.91 1.03
C CYS A 896 -27.82 11.56 0.43
N PRO A 897 -28.12 11.28 -0.86
CA PRO A 897 -27.86 9.96 -1.43
C PRO A 897 -26.36 9.70 -1.56
N GLN A 898 -25.89 8.67 -0.86
CA GLN A 898 -24.57 8.11 -1.09
C GLN A 898 -24.57 7.26 -2.37
N ILE A 899 -23.44 7.20 -3.08
CA ILE A 899 -23.24 6.33 -4.24
C ILE A 899 -21.93 5.60 -4.02
N ARG A 900 -22.01 4.29 -3.86
CA ARG A 900 -20.85 3.43 -3.58
C ARG A 900 -20.88 2.24 -4.54
N PRO A 901 -19.73 1.83 -5.09
CA PRO A 901 -18.41 2.45 -4.95
C PRO A 901 -18.29 3.79 -5.71
N ALA A 902 -17.41 4.68 -5.24
CA ALA A 902 -17.09 5.96 -5.87
C ALA A 902 -15.63 6.43 -5.57
N ALA A 903 -15.09 7.32 -6.38
CA ALA A 903 -13.75 7.91 -6.17
C ALA A 903 -13.78 9.20 -5.32
N ASN A 904 -14.97 9.75 -5.05
CA ASN A 904 -15.15 10.98 -4.27
C ASN A 904 -15.54 10.61 -2.82
N PRO A 905 -14.75 10.97 -1.79
CA PRO A 905 -15.08 10.74 -0.39
C PRO A 905 -16.46 11.26 0.03
N ASN A 906 -16.96 12.34 -0.57
CA ASN A 906 -18.29 12.91 -0.28
C ASN A 906 -19.45 12.02 -0.77
N ARG A 907 -19.14 10.91 -1.45
CA ARG A 907 -20.08 9.84 -1.82
C ARG A 907 -20.00 8.63 -0.88
N TYR A 908 -19.11 8.69 0.11
CA TYR A 908 -18.99 7.73 1.19
C TYR A 908 -19.41 8.33 2.51
N PHE A 909 -18.83 9.46 2.88
CA PHE A 909 -18.99 10.04 4.22
C PHE A 909 -20.03 11.15 4.25
N GLU A 910 -20.48 11.50 5.45
CA GLU A 910 -21.48 12.52 5.74
C GLU A 910 -20.96 13.61 6.70
N GLY A 911 -21.57 14.79 6.63
CA GLY A 911 -21.27 15.89 7.55
C GLY A 911 -19.79 16.32 7.48
N GLU A 912 -19.16 16.51 8.64
CA GLU A 912 -17.74 16.90 8.74
C GLU A 912 -16.78 15.79 8.30
N ASN A 913 -17.25 14.53 8.20
CA ASN A 913 -16.41 13.42 7.76
C ASN A 913 -16.29 13.33 6.24
N ALA A 914 -17.14 14.06 5.50
CA ALA A 914 -17.02 14.25 4.07
C ALA A 914 -16.04 15.40 3.81
N PRO A 915 -14.79 15.16 3.38
CA PRO A 915 -13.76 16.18 3.26
C PRO A 915 -14.15 17.21 2.20
N ALA A 916 -14.82 18.28 2.63
CA ALA A 916 -15.12 19.48 1.85
C ALA A 916 -14.23 20.67 2.27
N THR A 917 -13.59 20.58 3.45
CA THR A 917 -12.69 21.57 4.03
C THR A 917 -11.47 20.90 4.64
N ASP A 918 -10.29 21.51 4.48
CA ASP A 918 -9.02 21.03 5.04
C ASP A 918 -8.86 21.41 6.54
N ASP A 919 -9.95 21.46 7.29
CA ASP A 919 -9.99 22.01 8.67
C ASP A 919 -9.73 20.95 9.77
N ALA A 920 -9.24 19.77 9.38
CA ALA A 920 -8.83 18.66 10.27
C ALA A 920 -9.89 18.30 11.33
N THR A 921 -11.17 18.53 11.03
CA THR A 921 -12.29 18.39 11.95
C THR A 921 -13.19 17.25 11.49
N PHE A 922 -13.56 16.38 12.42
CA PHE A 922 -14.39 15.20 12.19
C PHE A 922 -15.57 15.17 13.16
N GLU A 923 -16.62 14.43 12.81
CA GLU A 923 -17.85 14.34 13.58
C GLU A 923 -18.21 12.90 13.92
N ARG A 924 -18.63 12.69 15.17
CA ARG A 924 -19.29 11.46 15.62
C ARG A 924 -20.61 11.77 16.26
N ARG A 925 -21.68 11.04 15.88
CA ARG A 925 -22.98 11.15 16.53
C ARG A 925 -23.29 9.96 17.42
N HIS A 926 -23.99 10.22 18.51
CA HIS A 926 -24.62 9.16 19.30
C HIS A 926 -25.72 8.49 18.45
N GLU A 927 -25.91 7.16 18.56
CA GLU A 927 -26.87 6.38 17.76
C GLU A 927 -28.28 7.02 17.70
N ARG A 928 -28.81 7.44 18.85
CA ARG A 928 -30.13 8.13 18.96
C ARG A 928 -30.19 9.55 18.38
N ARG A 929 -29.07 10.07 17.88
CA ARG A 929 -28.93 11.38 17.21
C ARG A 929 -28.53 11.22 15.74
N SER A 930 -28.25 10.00 15.28
CA SER A 930 -28.11 9.71 13.85
C SER A 930 -29.46 9.95 13.18
N ASP A 931 -29.43 10.59 12.02
CA ASP A 931 -30.60 10.84 11.19
C ASP A 931 -30.45 10.09 9.86
N ALA A 932 -31.44 10.24 8.98
CA ALA A 932 -31.44 9.56 7.67
C ALA A 932 -30.25 9.96 6.77
N CYS A 933 -29.49 10.98 7.15
CA CYS A 933 -28.36 11.56 6.42
C CYS A 933 -27.03 11.50 7.19
N PHE A 934 -26.92 10.70 8.25
CA PHE A 934 -25.65 10.50 8.95
C PHE A 934 -25.54 9.08 9.47
N ARG A 935 -24.71 8.26 8.81
CA ARG A 935 -24.48 6.84 9.09
C ARG A 935 -23.02 6.52 9.41
N ASP A 936 -22.11 7.46 9.18
CA ASP A 936 -20.70 7.30 9.56
C ASP A 936 -20.48 6.93 11.03
N GLN A 937 -19.45 6.10 11.25
CA GLN A 937 -18.92 5.81 12.58
C GLN A 937 -17.47 6.21 12.67
N VAL A 938 -17.13 6.94 13.74
CA VAL A 938 -15.76 7.40 13.99
C VAL A 938 -15.22 6.78 15.28
N LYS A 939 -13.99 6.32 15.22
CA LYS A 939 -13.23 5.80 16.36
C LYS A 939 -11.91 6.56 16.49
N VAL A 940 -11.57 6.95 17.72
CA VAL A 940 -10.22 7.44 18.05
C VAL A 940 -9.32 6.23 18.17
N VAL A 941 -8.18 6.25 17.47
CA VAL A 941 -7.17 5.20 17.57
C VAL A 941 -6.45 5.33 18.91
N ALA A 942 -6.23 4.20 19.60
CA ALA A 942 -5.51 4.20 20.86
C ALA A 942 -4.04 4.60 20.66
N PRO A 943 -3.44 5.38 21.57
CA PRO A 943 -2.01 5.67 21.59
C PRO A 943 -1.17 4.52 22.18
#